data_AF-A0A7K9LFI6-F1
#
_entry.id   AF-A0A7K9LFI6-F1
#
_cell.length_a   1.000
_cell.length_b   1.000
_cell.length_c   1.000
_cell.angle_alpha   90.00
_cell.angle_beta   90.00
_cell.angle_gamma   90.00
#
_symmetry.space_group_name_H-M   'P 1'
#
loop_
_entity.id
_entity.type
_entity.pdbx_description
1 polymer ?
#
loop_
_entity_poly.entity_id
_entity_poly.type
_entity_poly.pdbx_seq_one_letter_code
_entity_poly.pdbx_strand_id
1 'polypeptide(L)'
;MKSYQKLTTTHPAACRVEEEEAAPMPSGHGKLAPWWVGSGLLVAAVLLSTITVWVLRQVSGGWLGPMPPPKCLLVPESHRFDCYPERRVVVTQELCESRGCCFIQSPPPAEGKQGVPWCFYPPDFPSYTLESLNQTALGMVGLLVRREKAYYPRDIEKLRLDVEFETDTRLHIKITDAANPRYEVPLDVPRVMKRAENPIYSLNFSWDPFGVLLQRKATGTVLLNTTVAPLIFADQFLQISTSLPSKFLYGLGEHRDSFLHSLDWNTLTLWARDVSPTESFNLYGAHPFYLLMEEGGNAHGVFLLNSNAMEVALQPAPGLTWRTIGGVLDFYIFLGPDPNMVIQQYQQVIGFPAMPPMWALGFHLCRWGYGSSNETWQTVRAMRNYQIPQDAQWNDIDYMDGYRDFTLDSQNFSSLPSLVEDLHKHGQRYVMILDPGISSTSPHGSYWPFDEGLRRGLFLNTTKGQPLIGQVWPGFTAFPDFSNPDTHQWWLENLQHFYAHVPFDGLWIDMNEPSNFMDGSEDGCPPGELDSPPYTPAVLGNSLSAKTVCASAEQKVSVHYNLHNLYGLMEAKATASALVKIRGKRPFIISRSTFPSQGRYSGHWLGDNRSQWKDMYYSIPGLLSFSLFGIPLVGADICGFSGSTSEELCTRWMQLGAFYPFARNHNTQNEKAQDPTAFSPAARTAMKDVLLTRYSLLPFLYTLFHRAHLQGDTVARPLFFEFPWDVATWELDRQFLWGRSLLVTPVLEPGVDSVTGYIPQGMWYDFYTGSSVNSSGEMLKMSAPLEHLNLHIREGSILPTQKPGITTEVTQGNPLRLIVALSSHATAWGDLFWDDGESLDTFEKGNYSYVVFNVTQNIFTSTVLHASAEATKVTIGTLSIFGMQKPPSKVLLNGQEKPFSYLDNQVLTVSDLGMSLSQGFSLQWL
;
A
#
# COMPACT_ATOMS: atom_id res chain seq x y z
N MET A 1 17.32 -8.91 -20.14
CA MET A 1 17.91 -9.47 -21.38
C MET A 1 17.04 -9.01 -22.58
N LYS A 2 17.50 -9.12 -23.84
CA LYS A 2 16.76 -8.66 -25.04
C LYS A 2 16.41 -9.84 -25.97
N SER A 3 15.41 -9.65 -26.84
CA SER A 3 14.79 -10.65 -27.75
C SER A 3 13.88 -11.65 -27.00
N TYR A 4 12.73 -12.11 -27.53
CA TYR A 4 12.27 -12.22 -28.92
C TYR A 4 10.85 -11.66 -29.19
N GLN A 5 10.49 -11.49 -30.48
CA GLN A 5 9.16 -11.08 -30.94
C GLN A 5 8.86 -11.55 -32.39
N LYS A 6 7.56 -11.67 -32.74
CA LYS A 6 6.91 -11.82 -34.08
C LYS A 6 6.56 -13.23 -34.59
N LEU A 7 5.26 -13.39 -34.95
CA LEU A 7 4.65 -13.83 -36.24
C LEU A 7 3.18 -14.29 -35.94
N THR A 8 2.11 -13.47 -36.03
CA THR A 8 1.34 -12.93 -37.19
C THR A 8 0.35 -13.89 -37.89
N THR A 9 -0.82 -13.38 -38.31
CA THR A 9 -1.91 -13.97 -39.15
C THR A 9 -2.90 -14.93 -38.45
N THR A 10 -4.24 -14.98 -38.70
CA THR A 10 -5.16 -14.17 -39.56
C THR A 10 -6.66 -14.28 -39.14
N HIS A 11 -7.50 -13.33 -39.58
CA HIS A 11 -8.99 -13.32 -39.59
C HIS A 11 -9.61 -14.32 -40.63
N PRO A 12 -10.96 -14.53 -40.84
CA PRO A 12 -12.11 -13.64 -40.54
C PRO A 12 -13.52 -14.25 -40.18
N ALA A 13 -14.50 -13.34 -39.97
CA ALA A 13 -15.98 -13.44 -40.18
C ALA A 13 -16.86 -14.32 -39.26
N ALA A 14 -18.22 -14.21 -39.24
CA ALA A 14 -19.15 -13.07 -38.98
C ALA A 14 -20.62 -13.39 -39.39
N CYS A 15 -21.59 -13.34 -38.46
CA CYS A 15 -23.08 -13.28 -38.62
C CYS A 15 -23.71 -12.61 -37.34
N ARG A 16 -24.92 -11.99 -37.22
CA ARG A 16 -26.17 -11.72 -38.02
C ARG A 16 -27.30 -12.79 -38.03
N VAL A 17 -28.61 -12.54 -37.77
CA VAL A 17 -29.46 -11.49 -37.09
C VAL A 17 -30.76 -12.21 -36.55
N GLU A 18 -31.76 -11.47 -36.04
CA GLU A 18 -33.21 -11.79 -35.79
C GLU A 18 -33.55 -12.29 -34.35
N GLU A 19 -34.56 -11.82 -33.59
CA GLU A 19 -35.99 -11.37 -33.80
C GLU A 19 -36.98 -12.53 -34.04
N GLU A 20 -38.24 -12.57 -33.56
CA GLU A 20 -39.07 -11.74 -32.63
C GLU A 20 -39.26 -12.47 -31.24
N GLU A 21 -40.32 -12.48 -30.40
CA GLU A 21 -41.69 -11.88 -30.31
C GLU A 21 -42.11 -11.76 -28.80
N ALA A 22 -43.40 -11.62 -28.42
CA ALA A 22 -43.84 -11.07 -27.12
C ALA A 22 -44.84 -11.88 -26.24
N ALA A 23 -44.85 -11.53 -24.93
CA ALA A 23 -45.99 -11.54 -23.98
C ALA A 23 -46.66 -12.91 -23.59
N PRO A 24 -47.65 -12.97 -22.65
CA PRO A 24 -48.16 -11.98 -21.69
C PRO A 24 -48.18 -12.45 -20.20
N MET A 25 -48.64 -11.59 -19.29
CA MET A 25 -48.91 -11.89 -17.86
C MET A 25 -50.12 -12.82 -17.63
N PRO A 26 -50.27 -13.35 -16.39
CA PRO A 26 -51.54 -13.12 -15.68
C PRO A 26 -51.41 -12.63 -14.22
N SER A 27 -52.53 -12.15 -13.67
CA SER A 27 -52.69 -11.45 -12.39
C SER A 27 -52.89 -12.35 -11.15
N GLY A 28 -52.58 -11.82 -9.96
CA GLY A 28 -53.04 -12.35 -8.65
C GLY A 28 -53.67 -11.27 -7.76
N HIS A 29 -54.78 -11.58 -7.08
CA HIS A 29 -55.52 -10.64 -6.22
C HIS A 29 -55.22 -10.80 -4.71
N GLY A 30 -55.21 -9.68 -3.97
CA GLY A 30 -55.14 -9.65 -2.50
C GLY A 30 -56.02 -8.54 -1.91
N LYS A 31 -57.26 -8.87 -1.51
CA LYS A 31 -58.28 -7.95 -0.96
C LYS A 31 -57.98 -7.56 0.51
N LEU A 32 -58.36 -6.35 0.92
CA LEU A 32 -58.91 -6.04 2.26
C LEU A 32 -59.79 -4.78 2.21
N ALA A 33 -60.84 -4.71 3.06
CA ALA A 33 -61.85 -3.64 3.11
C ALA A 33 -62.79 -3.83 4.33
N PRO A 34 -63.70 -2.87 4.67
CA PRO A 34 -63.48 -1.43 4.83
C PRO A 34 -63.99 -0.94 6.22
N TRP A 35 -65.06 -0.12 6.26
CA TRP A 35 -65.77 0.51 7.42
C TRP A 35 -65.17 1.81 7.99
N TRP A 36 -65.92 2.91 8.19
CA TRP A 36 -67.30 3.24 7.75
C TRP A 36 -67.55 4.77 7.66
N VAL A 37 -68.36 5.17 6.66
CA VAL A 37 -69.31 6.31 6.54
C VAL A 37 -69.19 7.56 7.44
N GLY A 38 -69.24 8.77 6.83
CA GLY A 38 -69.77 9.96 7.52
C GLY A 38 -69.60 11.34 6.84
N SER A 39 -70.65 11.81 6.14
CA SER A 39 -70.87 13.23 5.73
C SER A 39 -69.89 13.90 4.73
N GLY A 40 -70.31 14.80 3.82
CA GLY A 40 -71.69 15.21 3.50
C GLY A 40 -71.82 16.64 2.98
N LEU A 41 -71.56 16.87 1.69
CA LEU A 41 -72.10 18.00 0.89
C LEU A 41 -71.94 19.44 1.44
N LEU A 42 -70.73 20.02 1.36
CA LEU A 42 -70.56 21.49 1.35
C LEU A 42 -69.35 22.02 0.56
N VAL A 43 -68.70 21.19 -0.28
CA VAL A 43 -67.45 21.53 -1.00
C VAL A 43 -67.63 21.59 -2.53
N ALA A 44 -68.77 21.12 -3.06
CA ALA A 44 -69.00 20.92 -4.49
C ALA A 44 -68.93 22.19 -5.37
N ALA A 45 -69.08 23.38 -4.78
CA ALA A 45 -69.02 24.66 -5.49
C ALA A 45 -67.60 25.25 -5.63
N VAL A 46 -66.62 24.76 -4.85
CA VAL A 46 -65.24 25.33 -4.82
C VAL A 46 -64.24 24.46 -5.59
N LEU A 47 -64.52 23.16 -5.75
CA LEU A 47 -63.68 22.24 -6.52
C LEU A 47 -63.74 22.48 -8.04
N LEU A 48 -64.88 22.94 -8.57
CA LEU A 48 -65.05 23.13 -10.02
C LEU A 48 -64.29 24.34 -10.59
N SER A 49 -64.00 25.38 -9.81
CA SER A 49 -63.13 26.49 -10.26
C SER A 49 -61.65 26.16 -10.13
N THR A 50 -61.27 25.47 -9.05
CA THR A 50 -59.88 25.11 -8.76
C THR A 50 -59.33 24.02 -9.69
N ILE A 51 -60.13 22.99 -10.02
CA ILE A 51 -59.74 21.95 -10.99
C ILE A 51 -59.53 22.55 -12.39
N THR A 52 -60.39 23.46 -12.86
CA THR A 52 -60.21 24.08 -14.18
C THR A 52 -58.94 24.93 -14.26
N VAL A 53 -58.59 25.68 -13.21
CA VAL A 53 -57.33 26.43 -13.15
C VAL A 53 -56.10 25.51 -13.05
N TRP A 54 -56.21 24.38 -12.35
CA TRP A 54 -55.14 23.39 -12.23
C TRP A 54 -54.87 22.64 -13.55
N VAL A 55 -55.93 22.19 -14.23
CA VAL A 55 -55.83 21.54 -15.55
C VAL A 55 -55.33 22.53 -16.61
N LEU A 56 -55.81 23.78 -16.62
CA LEU A 56 -55.25 24.80 -17.53
C LEU A 56 -53.77 25.07 -17.24
N ARG A 57 -53.33 25.11 -15.97
CA ARG A 57 -51.91 25.20 -15.63
C ARG A 57 -51.08 24.01 -16.11
N GLN A 58 -51.60 22.79 -16.08
CA GLN A 58 -50.90 21.62 -16.63
C GLN A 58 -50.86 21.59 -18.16
N VAL A 59 -51.90 22.10 -18.84
CA VAL A 59 -52.00 22.07 -20.31
C VAL A 59 -51.32 23.28 -20.98
N SER A 60 -51.25 24.44 -20.33
CA SER A 60 -50.61 25.66 -20.88
C SER A 60 -49.28 26.02 -20.20
N GLY A 61 -48.65 25.08 -19.50
CA GLY A 61 -47.54 25.35 -18.59
C GLY A 61 -46.63 24.16 -18.35
N GLY A 62 -46.11 23.56 -19.42
CA GLY A 62 -44.98 22.63 -19.30
C GLY A 62 -43.78 23.36 -18.69
N TRP A 63 -43.35 22.97 -17.50
CA TRP A 63 -42.17 23.52 -16.81
C TRP A 63 -40.87 23.02 -17.46
N LEU A 64 -40.64 23.48 -18.69
CA LEU A 64 -39.28 23.78 -19.11
C LEU A 64 -38.81 24.94 -18.24
N GLY A 65 -37.92 24.64 -17.28
CA GLY A 65 -37.05 25.66 -16.73
C GLY A 65 -36.22 26.31 -17.85
N PRO A 66 -35.54 27.45 -17.60
CA PRO A 66 -34.64 28.04 -18.60
C PRO A 66 -33.67 26.95 -19.09
N MET A 67 -33.74 26.60 -20.38
CA MET A 67 -32.92 25.52 -20.91
C MET A 67 -31.44 25.84 -20.67
N PRO A 68 -30.63 24.87 -20.18
CA PRO A 68 -29.21 25.11 -19.95
C PRO A 68 -28.54 25.70 -21.19
N PRO A 69 -27.57 26.64 -21.05
CA PRO A 69 -26.84 27.20 -22.17
C PRO A 69 -26.34 26.08 -23.10
N PRO A 70 -26.43 26.21 -24.45
CA PRO A 70 -26.14 25.09 -25.35
C PRO A 70 -24.79 24.40 -25.10
N LYS A 71 -23.76 25.16 -24.68
CA LYS A 71 -22.45 24.64 -24.28
C LYS A 71 -22.47 23.64 -23.10
N CYS A 72 -23.44 23.76 -22.19
CA CYS A 72 -23.63 22.83 -21.07
C CYS A 72 -24.21 21.49 -21.52
N LEU A 73 -25.04 21.50 -22.57
CA LEU A 73 -25.64 20.30 -23.16
C LEU A 73 -24.63 19.49 -24.01
N LEU A 74 -23.46 20.06 -24.31
CA LEU A 74 -22.37 19.39 -25.03
C LEU A 74 -21.48 18.51 -24.15
N VAL A 75 -21.64 18.52 -22.81
CA VAL A 75 -20.80 17.76 -21.88
C VAL A 75 -21.52 16.49 -21.41
N PRO A 76 -21.09 15.29 -21.85
CA PRO A 76 -21.65 14.01 -21.37
C PRO A 76 -21.47 13.86 -19.85
N GLU A 77 -22.38 13.13 -19.20
CA GLU A 77 -22.43 13.05 -17.73
C GLU A 77 -21.12 12.56 -17.12
N SER A 78 -20.51 11.52 -17.68
CA SER A 78 -19.21 10.98 -17.26
C SER A 78 -18.02 11.95 -17.42
N HIS A 79 -18.17 12.96 -18.28
CA HIS A 79 -17.16 13.98 -18.60
C HIS A 79 -17.42 15.31 -17.87
N ARG A 80 -18.42 15.40 -16.98
CA ARG A 80 -18.67 16.58 -16.15
C ARG A 80 -17.60 16.68 -15.06
N PHE A 81 -16.54 17.44 -15.30
CA PHE A 81 -15.55 17.79 -14.29
C PHE A 81 -16.14 18.82 -13.31
N ASP A 82 -16.12 18.49 -12.03
CA ASP A 82 -16.82 19.20 -10.96
C ASP A 82 -16.20 20.58 -10.63
N CYS A 83 -17.05 21.61 -10.67
CA CYS A 83 -16.73 23.02 -10.45
C CYS A 83 -17.14 23.54 -9.04
N TYR A 84 -17.81 22.71 -8.23
CA TYR A 84 -18.20 23.08 -6.86
C TYR A 84 -17.87 21.97 -5.84
N PRO A 85 -16.57 21.63 -5.67
CA PRO A 85 -16.13 20.51 -4.84
C PRO A 85 -16.28 20.71 -3.33
N GLU A 86 -16.67 21.91 -2.88
CA GLU A 86 -16.81 22.26 -1.46
C GLU A 86 -17.96 21.47 -0.79
N ARG A 87 -17.68 20.28 -0.26
CA ARG A 87 -18.68 19.39 0.37
C ARG A 87 -19.50 20.00 1.52
N ARG A 88 -19.08 21.16 2.06
CA ARG A 88 -19.83 21.95 3.06
C ARG A 88 -20.92 22.86 2.46
N VAL A 89 -21.03 22.95 1.12
CA VAL A 89 -21.97 23.84 0.41
C VAL A 89 -22.92 23.00 -0.44
N VAL A 90 -24.23 23.15 -0.24
CA VAL A 90 -25.23 22.63 -1.17
C VAL A 90 -25.25 23.54 -2.40
N VAL A 91 -24.62 23.09 -3.50
CA VAL A 91 -24.50 23.92 -4.71
C VAL A 91 -25.88 24.18 -5.35
N THR A 92 -26.22 25.46 -5.49
CA THR A 92 -27.40 25.93 -6.23
C THR A 92 -27.01 26.31 -7.66
N GLN A 93 -28.01 26.46 -8.53
CA GLN A 93 -27.81 27.00 -9.88
C GLN A 93 -27.11 28.37 -9.84
N GLU A 94 -27.58 29.29 -8.99
CA GLU A 94 -27.00 30.62 -8.82
C GLU A 94 -25.53 30.57 -8.36
N LEU A 95 -25.18 29.72 -7.38
CA LEU A 95 -23.80 29.53 -6.94
C LEU A 95 -22.92 28.98 -8.07
N CYS A 96 -23.41 28.01 -8.83
CA CYS A 96 -22.69 27.45 -9.97
C CYS A 96 -22.46 28.46 -11.10
N GLU A 97 -23.51 29.17 -11.51
CA GLU A 97 -23.47 30.17 -12.58
C GLU A 97 -22.63 31.40 -12.16
N SER A 98 -22.57 31.73 -10.86
CA SER A 98 -21.67 32.78 -10.34
C SER A 98 -20.18 32.46 -10.50
N ARG A 99 -19.81 31.18 -10.62
CA ARG A 99 -18.44 30.74 -10.97
C ARG A 99 -18.19 30.75 -12.48
N GLY A 100 -19.21 31.01 -13.31
CA GLY A 100 -19.17 30.84 -14.77
C GLY A 100 -19.41 29.40 -15.23
N CYS A 101 -19.87 28.51 -14.34
CA CYS A 101 -20.02 27.08 -14.58
C CYS A 101 -21.44 26.67 -15.02
N CYS A 102 -21.55 25.46 -15.55
CA CYS A 102 -22.80 24.87 -16.02
C CYS A 102 -23.52 24.12 -14.91
N PHE A 103 -24.82 24.40 -14.73
CA PHE A 103 -25.68 23.66 -13.82
C PHE A 103 -26.65 22.74 -14.59
N ILE A 104 -26.57 21.43 -14.37
CA ILE A 104 -27.57 20.45 -14.83
C ILE A 104 -27.84 19.48 -13.68
N GLN A 105 -29.01 19.61 -13.06
CA GLN A 105 -29.45 18.71 -12.00
C GLN A 105 -29.57 17.27 -12.53
N SER A 106 -28.84 16.36 -11.89
CA SER A 106 -28.89 14.91 -12.16
C SER A 106 -29.66 14.21 -11.02
N PRO A 107 -30.14 12.97 -11.18
CA PRO A 107 -30.72 12.21 -10.07
C PRO A 107 -29.76 12.14 -8.87
N PRO A 108 -30.24 12.21 -7.62
CA PRO A 108 -29.37 12.03 -6.46
C PRO A 108 -28.78 10.60 -6.47
N PRO A 109 -27.50 10.43 -6.10
CA PRO A 109 -26.90 9.11 -5.99
C PRO A 109 -27.56 8.28 -4.88
N ALA A 110 -27.33 6.96 -4.90
CA ALA A 110 -27.70 6.08 -3.79
C ALA A 110 -26.98 6.51 -2.49
N GLU A 111 -27.62 6.25 -1.34
CA GLU A 111 -27.18 6.76 -0.03
C GLU A 111 -25.68 6.53 0.23
N GLY A 112 -24.98 7.62 0.56
CA GLY A 112 -23.54 7.61 0.89
C GLY A 112 -22.57 7.72 -0.28
N LYS A 113 -23.00 7.53 -1.53
CA LYS A 113 -22.14 7.74 -2.71
C LYS A 113 -22.11 9.20 -3.18
N GLN A 114 -20.97 9.61 -3.75
CA GLN A 114 -20.91 10.72 -4.70
C GLN A 114 -21.54 10.31 -6.04
N GLY A 115 -21.81 11.26 -6.93
CA GLY A 115 -22.43 11.00 -8.22
C GLY A 115 -22.15 12.12 -9.22
N VAL A 116 -22.84 12.08 -10.36
CA VAL A 116 -22.69 13.07 -11.45
C VAL A 116 -22.81 14.50 -10.89
N PRO A 117 -21.77 15.35 -10.98
CA PRO A 117 -21.78 16.66 -10.37
C PRO A 117 -22.77 17.57 -11.09
N TRP A 118 -23.68 18.18 -10.33
CA TRP A 118 -24.68 19.09 -10.87
C TRP A 118 -24.06 20.39 -11.39
N CYS A 119 -22.92 20.80 -10.82
CA CYS A 119 -22.15 21.96 -11.26
C CYS A 119 -20.81 21.54 -11.86
N PHE A 120 -20.57 21.89 -13.12
CA PHE A 120 -19.38 21.45 -13.87
C PHE A 120 -18.83 22.53 -14.80
N TYR A 121 -17.55 22.44 -15.16
CA TYR A 121 -16.93 23.40 -16.09
C TYR A 121 -17.50 23.23 -17.51
N PRO A 122 -17.92 24.30 -18.20
CA PRO A 122 -18.16 24.26 -19.63
C PRO A 122 -16.84 24.10 -20.42
N PRO A 123 -16.89 23.68 -21.70
CA PRO A 123 -15.70 23.54 -22.55
C PRO A 123 -14.95 24.85 -22.85
N ASP A 124 -15.56 26.01 -22.58
CA ASP A 124 -14.99 27.35 -22.77
C ASP A 124 -14.59 28.03 -21.44
N PHE A 125 -14.43 27.26 -20.36
CA PHE A 125 -14.08 27.82 -19.04
C PHE A 125 -12.66 28.41 -19.00
N PRO A 126 -12.45 29.64 -18.47
CA PRO A 126 -11.13 30.27 -18.42
C PRO A 126 -10.08 29.52 -17.60
N SER A 127 -9.00 29.13 -18.27
CA SER A 127 -7.81 28.53 -17.65
C SER A 127 -6.55 29.36 -17.99
N TYR A 128 -5.38 28.74 -17.89
CA TYR A 128 -4.11 29.35 -18.27
C TYR A 128 -3.90 29.23 -19.79
N THR A 129 -3.22 30.21 -20.37
CA THR A 129 -2.68 30.16 -21.74
C THR A 129 -1.17 29.93 -21.66
N LEU A 130 -0.61 29.06 -22.51
CA LEU A 130 0.83 28.92 -22.71
C LEU A 130 1.32 30.07 -23.61
N GLU A 131 2.06 31.04 -23.06
CA GLU A 131 2.53 32.23 -23.80
C GLU A 131 3.92 32.00 -24.44
N SER A 132 4.72 31.08 -23.90
CA SER A 132 6.02 30.71 -24.49
C SER A 132 6.47 29.32 -24.04
N LEU A 133 7.27 28.66 -24.87
CA LEU A 133 7.89 27.36 -24.59
C LEU A 133 9.29 27.30 -25.24
N ASN A 134 10.33 27.32 -24.42
CA ASN A 134 11.74 27.35 -24.84
C ASN A 134 12.40 26.00 -24.54
N GLN A 135 13.30 25.53 -25.41
CA GLN A 135 14.11 24.32 -25.14
C GLN A 135 15.18 24.61 -24.07
N THR A 136 15.45 23.64 -23.22
CA THR A 136 16.58 23.62 -22.25
C THR A 136 17.49 22.43 -22.55
N ALA A 137 18.59 22.30 -21.80
CA ALA A 137 19.50 21.16 -21.92
C ALA A 137 18.85 19.81 -21.56
N LEU A 138 17.87 19.80 -20.64
CA LEU A 138 17.19 18.61 -20.13
C LEU A 138 15.77 18.44 -20.72
N GLY A 139 15.16 19.51 -21.21
CA GLY A 139 13.86 19.46 -21.87
C GLY A 139 13.36 20.83 -22.29
N MET A 140 12.39 21.39 -21.57
CA MET A 140 11.71 22.64 -21.91
C MET A 140 11.34 23.46 -20.67
N VAL A 141 11.25 24.77 -20.86
CA VAL A 141 10.68 25.72 -19.89
C VAL A 141 9.63 26.59 -20.57
N GLY A 142 8.47 26.76 -19.95
CA GLY A 142 7.37 27.56 -20.47
C GLY A 142 6.82 28.57 -19.46
N LEU A 143 6.10 29.56 -19.98
CA LEU A 143 5.35 30.54 -19.19
C LEU A 143 3.86 30.31 -19.41
N LEU A 144 3.13 30.03 -18.34
CA LEU A 144 1.67 29.96 -18.32
C LEU A 144 1.13 31.27 -17.73
N VAL A 145 0.14 31.87 -18.38
CA VAL A 145 -0.50 33.12 -17.92
C VAL A 145 -2.00 32.94 -17.86
N ARG A 146 -2.60 33.32 -16.73
CA ARG A 146 -4.05 33.39 -16.56
C ARG A 146 -4.53 34.81 -16.86
N ARG A 147 -5.54 34.94 -17.72
CA ARG A 147 -6.10 36.25 -18.12
C ARG A 147 -7.37 36.62 -17.35
N GLU A 148 -8.10 35.63 -16.87
CA GLU A 148 -9.32 35.78 -16.05
C GLU A 148 -9.19 34.95 -14.78
N LYS A 149 -9.45 35.55 -13.60
CA LYS A 149 -9.16 34.93 -12.29
C LYS A 149 -10.14 33.81 -11.94
N ALA A 150 -9.66 32.80 -11.21
CA ALA A 150 -10.52 31.84 -10.54
C ALA A 150 -11.34 32.47 -9.41
N TYR A 151 -12.31 31.69 -8.94
CA TYR A 151 -13.14 31.94 -7.76
C TYR A 151 -12.45 31.60 -6.41
N TYR A 152 -11.22 31.07 -6.41
CA TYR A 152 -10.42 30.87 -5.20
C TYR A 152 -9.56 32.11 -4.88
N PRO A 153 -9.36 32.44 -3.58
CA PRO A 153 -8.53 33.57 -3.18
C PRO A 153 -7.05 33.30 -3.50
N ARG A 154 -6.30 34.36 -3.79
CA ARG A 154 -4.85 34.31 -4.13
C ARG A 154 -4.53 33.38 -5.32
N ASP A 155 -5.37 33.40 -6.35
CA ASP A 155 -5.11 32.83 -7.68
C ASP A 155 -3.85 33.43 -8.33
N ILE A 156 -2.94 32.58 -8.82
CA ILE A 156 -1.58 32.98 -9.24
C ILE A 156 -1.55 33.18 -10.75
N GLU A 157 -1.55 34.45 -11.19
CA GLU A 157 -1.71 34.86 -12.59
C GLU A 157 -0.61 34.38 -13.54
N LYS A 158 0.58 34.01 -13.03
CA LYS A 158 1.73 33.60 -13.84
C LYS A 158 2.44 32.40 -13.22
N LEU A 159 2.47 31.29 -13.96
CA LEU A 159 3.16 30.07 -13.55
C LEU A 159 4.32 29.77 -14.49
N ARG A 160 5.36 29.16 -13.95
CA ARG A 160 6.45 28.56 -14.69
C ARG A 160 6.14 27.07 -14.89
N LEU A 161 6.28 26.60 -16.12
CA LEU A 161 6.25 25.19 -16.49
C LEU A 161 7.69 24.73 -16.73
N ASP A 162 8.16 23.72 -15.99
CA ASP A 162 9.40 23.01 -16.28
C ASP A 162 9.09 21.59 -16.73
N VAL A 163 9.83 21.09 -17.72
CA VAL A 163 9.67 19.74 -18.27
C VAL A 163 11.06 19.16 -18.52
N GLU A 164 11.38 18.05 -17.83
CA GLU A 164 12.64 17.34 -18.00
C GLU A 164 12.40 15.92 -18.53
N PHE A 165 13.00 15.61 -19.68
CA PHE A 165 12.99 14.25 -20.23
C PHE A 165 14.07 13.46 -19.51
N GLU A 166 13.79 13.04 -18.27
CA GLU A 166 14.78 12.43 -17.39
C GLU A 166 15.43 11.16 -17.94
N THR A 167 14.60 10.22 -18.40
CA THR A 167 15.07 8.96 -18.97
C THR A 167 14.19 8.54 -20.15
N ASP A 168 14.61 7.49 -20.87
CA ASP A 168 13.81 6.96 -21.97
C ASP A 168 12.43 6.41 -21.50
N THR A 169 12.25 6.15 -20.20
CA THR A 169 11.01 5.65 -19.59
C THR A 169 10.46 6.51 -18.45
N ARG A 170 11.05 7.67 -18.15
CA ARG A 170 10.57 8.61 -17.12
C ARG A 170 10.56 10.04 -17.62
N LEU A 171 9.47 10.75 -17.33
CA LEU A 171 9.25 12.15 -17.63
C LEU A 171 8.95 12.91 -16.33
N HIS A 172 9.54 14.08 -16.16
CA HIS A 172 9.25 15.01 -15.07
C HIS A 172 8.58 16.27 -15.61
N ILE A 173 7.49 16.71 -14.96
CA ILE A 173 6.73 17.91 -15.31
C ILE A 173 6.41 18.66 -14.01
N LYS A 174 6.83 19.91 -13.91
CA LYS A 174 6.65 20.73 -12.72
C LYS A 174 6.00 22.07 -13.07
N ILE A 175 5.04 22.51 -12.26
CA ILE A 175 4.37 23.81 -12.38
C ILE A 175 4.50 24.56 -11.05
N THR A 176 5.11 25.74 -11.11
CA THR A 176 5.43 26.60 -9.96
C THR A 176 4.95 28.04 -10.18
N ASP A 177 4.87 28.84 -9.12
CA ASP A 177 4.69 30.30 -9.25
C ASP A 177 5.94 30.90 -9.92
N ALA A 178 5.75 31.72 -10.97
CA ALA A 178 6.84 32.28 -11.76
C ALA A 178 7.59 33.44 -11.07
N ALA A 179 7.08 33.96 -9.95
CA ALA A 179 7.61 35.08 -9.20
C ALA A 179 8.06 34.72 -7.78
N ASN A 180 7.35 33.81 -7.09
CA ASN A 180 7.62 33.48 -5.68
C ASN A 180 7.95 31.98 -5.50
N PRO A 181 9.04 31.62 -4.80
CA PRO A 181 9.23 30.25 -4.33
C PRO A 181 8.07 29.82 -3.43
N ARG A 182 7.59 28.59 -3.62
CA ARG A 182 6.53 27.96 -2.82
C ARG A 182 7.09 26.81 -1.99
N TYR A 183 6.27 26.22 -1.12
CA TYR A 183 6.64 24.96 -0.46
C TYR A 183 6.83 23.85 -1.51
N GLU A 184 7.91 23.09 -1.35
CA GLU A 184 8.19 21.87 -2.11
C GLU A 184 8.59 20.77 -1.12
N VAL A 185 8.25 19.52 -1.40
CA VAL A 185 8.50 18.40 -0.48
C VAL A 185 10.01 18.20 -0.30
N PRO A 186 10.54 18.20 0.94
CA PRO A 186 11.97 18.05 1.22
C PRO A 186 12.44 16.59 1.06
N LEU A 187 12.29 16.03 -0.14
CA LEU A 187 12.57 14.63 -0.46
C LEU A 187 13.85 14.47 -1.30
N ASP A 188 14.68 13.50 -0.93
CA ASP A 188 15.95 13.18 -1.61
C ASP A 188 15.70 12.40 -2.93
N VAL A 189 15.29 13.13 -3.97
CA VAL A 189 15.04 12.63 -5.34
C VAL A 189 16.29 12.67 -6.24
N PRO A 190 16.39 11.82 -7.29
CA PRO A 190 17.49 11.86 -8.25
C PRO A 190 17.58 13.19 -9.00
N ARG A 191 18.80 13.60 -9.35
CA ARG A 191 19.03 14.74 -10.25
C ARG A 191 19.60 14.24 -11.57
N VAL A 192 18.93 14.53 -12.68
CA VAL A 192 19.41 14.16 -14.02
C VAL A 192 20.43 15.17 -14.55
N MET A 193 21.47 14.64 -15.18
CA MET A 193 22.55 15.44 -15.78
C MET A 193 22.55 15.40 -17.31
N LYS A 194 21.62 14.65 -17.91
CA LYS A 194 21.50 14.43 -19.36
C LYS A 194 20.04 14.17 -19.73
N ARG A 195 19.60 14.74 -20.84
CA ARG A 195 18.30 14.46 -21.49
C ARG A 195 18.23 13.02 -22.00
N ALA A 196 17.04 12.41 -21.92
CA ALA A 196 16.70 11.14 -22.54
C ALA A 196 17.10 11.09 -24.03
N GLU A 197 17.56 9.93 -24.49
CA GLU A 197 18.06 9.75 -25.87
C GLU A 197 16.95 9.28 -26.80
N ASN A 198 16.16 8.29 -26.36
CA ASN A 198 15.13 7.61 -27.16
C ASN A 198 13.84 7.41 -26.34
N PRO A 199 13.23 8.48 -25.78
CA PRO A 199 12.04 8.36 -24.93
C PRO A 199 10.92 7.61 -25.63
N ILE A 200 10.37 6.58 -24.97
CA ILE A 200 9.30 5.72 -25.51
C ILE A 200 7.92 6.41 -25.56
N TYR A 201 7.91 7.69 -25.19
CA TYR A 201 6.76 8.57 -25.10
C TYR A 201 6.96 9.83 -25.96
N SER A 202 5.85 10.45 -26.36
CA SER A 202 5.78 11.74 -27.05
C SER A 202 4.90 12.71 -26.27
N LEU A 203 5.33 13.96 -26.21
CA LEU A 203 4.73 15.01 -25.40
C LEU A 203 4.32 16.18 -26.29
N ASN A 204 3.05 16.55 -26.26
CA ASN A 204 2.48 17.70 -26.96
C ASN A 204 1.77 18.62 -25.95
N PHE A 205 1.51 19.87 -26.35
CA PHE A 205 0.80 20.85 -25.52
C PHE A 205 -0.35 21.48 -26.29
N SER A 206 -1.50 21.61 -25.64
CA SER A 206 -2.48 22.64 -26.00
C SER A 206 -1.98 23.99 -25.49
N TRP A 207 -2.22 25.05 -26.27
CA TRP A 207 -1.74 26.40 -25.95
C TRP A 207 -2.81 27.25 -25.28
N ASP A 208 -4.05 27.20 -25.77
CA ASP A 208 -5.18 27.97 -25.24
C ASP A 208 -6.48 27.16 -25.38
N PRO A 209 -7.08 26.64 -24.28
CA PRO A 209 -6.51 26.57 -22.94
C PRO A 209 -5.25 25.68 -22.90
N PHE A 210 -4.37 25.91 -21.93
CA PHE A 210 -3.20 25.08 -21.69
C PHE A 210 -3.60 23.66 -21.29
N GLY A 211 -2.85 22.69 -21.80
CA GLY A 211 -2.89 21.33 -21.29
C GLY A 211 -1.78 20.45 -21.85
N VAL A 212 -1.45 19.39 -21.14
CA VAL A 212 -0.40 18.43 -21.48
C VAL A 212 -1.01 17.19 -22.10
N LEU A 213 -0.51 16.76 -23.26
CA LEU A 213 -0.90 15.53 -23.94
C LEU A 213 0.31 14.58 -24.03
N LEU A 214 0.30 13.52 -23.22
CA LEU A 214 1.33 12.49 -23.21
C LEU A 214 0.84 11.22 -23.93
N GLN A 215 1.64 10.69 -24.85
CA GLN A 215 1.32 9.49 -25.62
C GLN A 215 2.43 8.44 -25.58
N ARG A 216 2.07 7.16 -25.54
CA ARG A 216 3.00 6.02 -25.73
C ARG A 216 3.29 5.86 -27.22
N LYS A 217 4.54 6.05 -27.66
CA LYS A 217 4.92 6.01 -29.08
C LYS A 217 4.69 4.65 -29.75
N ALA A 218 4.75 3.56 -28.99
CA ALA A 218 4.63 2.20 -29.52
C ALA A 218 3.19 1.82 -29.93
N THR A 219 2.18 2.45 -29.32
CA THR A 219 0.75 2.11 -29.48
C THR A 219 -0.10 3.29 -29.96
N GLY A 220 0.35 4.53 -29.73
CA GLY A 220 -0.46 5.74 -29.90
C GLY A 220 -1.36 6.07 -28.70
N THR A 221 -1.40 5.22 -27.67
CA THR A 221 -2.24 5.41 -26.48
C THR A 221 -1.97 6.76 -25.82
N VAL A 222 -3.01 7.56 -25.63
CA VAL A 222 -2.97 8.79 -24.82
C VAL A 222 -2.97 8.38 -23.35
N LEU A 223 -1.88 8.63 -22.65
CA LEU A 223 -1.70 8.23 -21.25
C LEU A 223 -2.27 9.30 -20.30
N LEU A 224 -1.90 10.55 -20.56
CA LEU A 224 -2.46 11.73 -19.90
C LEU A 224 -2.93 12.71 -20.97
N ASN A 225 -4.09 13.32 -20.75
CA ASN A 225 -4.54 14.52 -21.45
C ASN A 225 -5.17 15.48 -20.45
N THR A 226 -4.47 16.58 -20.13
CA THR A 226 -4.95 17.56 -19.14
C THR A 226 -5.83 18.67 -19.74
N THR A 227 -6.18 18.61 -21.03
CA THR A 227 -7.12 19.58 -21.64
C THR A 227 -8.59 19.33 -21.27
N VAL A 228 -8.86 18.34 -20.43
CA VAL A 228 -10.23 17.87 -20.11
C VAL A 228 -10.96 18.75 -19.08
N ALA A 229 -10.20 19.53 -18.29
CA ALA A 229 -10.71 20.46 -17.29
C ALA A 229 -9.71 21.61 -17.12
N PRO A 230 -10.12 22.78 -16.57
CA PRO A 230 -9.19 23.89 -16.36
C PRO A 230 -8.15 23.58 -15.28
N LEU A 231 -6.89 23.90 -15.58
CA LEU A 231 -5.86 24.14 -14.56
C LEU A 231 -6.31 25.32 -13.68
N ILE A 232 -6.25 25.12 -12.37
CA ILE A 232 -6.44 26.17 -11.35
C ILE A 232 -5.23 26.12 -10.42
N PHE A 233 -4.61 27.27 -10.14
CA PHE A 233 -3.43 27.36 -9.28
C PHE A 233 -3.53 28.61 -8.41
N ALA A 234 -4.17 28.46 -7.26
CA ALA A 234 -4.23 29.45 -6.20
C ALA A 234 -3.35 29.04 -5.02
N ASP A 235 -2.99 30.00 -4.17
CA ASP A 235 -2.05 29.79 -3.06
C ASP A 235 -2.41 28.61 -2.15
N GLN A 236 -3.72 28.37 -1.94
CA GLN A 236 -4.24 27.25 -1.15
C GLN A 236 -5.28 26.38 -1.89
N PHE A 237 -5.25 26.37 -3.23
CA PHE A 237 -6.00 25.40 -4.04
C PHE A 237 -5.34 25.20 -5.42
N LEU A 238 -4.81 24.01 -5.66
CA LEU A 238 -4.19 23.61 -6.91
C LEU A 238 -4.99 22.42 -7.47
N GLN A 239 -5.51 22.55 -8.69
CA GLN A 239 -6.27 21.50 -9.36
C GLN A 239 -5.80 21.29 -10.80
N ILE A 240 -5.60 20.01 -11.15
CA ILE A 240 -5.37 19.57 -12.53
C ILE A 240 -6.02 18.20 -12.75
N SER A 241 -6.66 18.02 -13.90
CA SER A 241 -7.35 16.79 -14.29
C SER A 241 -6.65 16.11 -15.46
N THR A 242 -6.96 14.83 -15.68
CA THR A 242 -6.58 14.08 -16.90
C THR A 242 -7.67 13.06 -17.27
N SER A 243 -7.82 12.78 -18.57
CA SER A 243 -8.42 11.50 -18.99
C SER A 243 -7.49 10.34 -18.62
N LEU A 244 -8.06 9.14 -18.46
CA LEU A 244 -7.30 7.90 -18.28
C LEU A 244 -7.57 6.95 -19.48
N PRO A 245 -6.58 6.18 -19.97
CA PRO A 245 -6.77 5.28 -21.12
C PRO A 245 -7.52 3.97 -20.79
N SER A 246 -7.85 3.72 -19.52
CA SER A 246 -8.62 2.55 -19.10
C SER A 246 -9.34 2.81 -17.77
N LYS A 247 -10.12 1.83 -17.30
CA LYS A 247 -10.74 1.84 -15.97
C LYS A 247 -9.87 1.26 -14.84
N PHE A 248 -8.66 0.77 -15.15
CA PHE A 248 -7.90 -0.14 -14.28
C PHE A 248 -6.80 0.59 -13.51
N LEU A 249 -7.18 1.27 -12.42
CA LEU A 249 -6.31 2.14 -11.61
C LEU A 249 -6.10 1.56 -10.19
N TYR A 250 -4.86 1.60 -9.72
CA TYR A 250 -4.40 1.04 -8.44
C TYR A 250 -3.47 2.03 -7.71
N GLY A 251 -3.35 1.93 -6.39
CA GLY A 251 -2.49 2.80 -5.56
C GLY A 251 -3.28 3.85 -4.77
N LEU A 252 -2.82 5.11 -4.77
CA LEU A 252 -3.47 6.27 -4.14
C LEU A 252 -3.80 6.15 -2.64
N GLY A 253 -3.11 5.28 -1.90
CA GLY A 253 -3.42 4.97 -0.49
C GLY A 253 -2.97 6.04 0.50
N GLU A 254 -3.33 5.95 1.79
CA GLU A 254 -3.90 4.77 2.44
C GLU A 254 -5.42 4.85 2.66
N HIS A 255 -6.12 3.83 2.15
CA HIS A 255 -7.56 3.63 2.28
C HIS A 255 -7.86 2.15 2.44
N ARG A 256 -8.98 1.83 3.10
CA ARG A 256 -9.56 0.49 3.09
C ARG A 256 -10.56 0.37 1.94
N ASP A 257 -10.10 -0.12 0.80
CA ASP A 257 -10.91 -0.44 -0.38
C ASP A 257 -10.39 -1.72 -1.05
N SER A 258 -11.12 -2.21 -2.05
CA SER A 258 -10.66 -3.20 -3.03
C SER A 258 -9.42 -2.71 -3.79
N PHE A 259 -8.60 -3.63 -4.31
CA PHE A 259 -7.30 -3.22 -4.87
C PHE A 259 -7.42 -2.40 -6.16
N LEU A 260 -8.46 -2.67 -6.94
CA LEU A 260 -8.84 -1.91 -8.13
C LEU A 260 -9.82 -0.80 -7.73
N HIS A 261 -9.42 0.45 -7.92
CA HIS A 261 -10.27 1.60 -7.58
C HIS A 261 -11.50 1.71 -8.46
N SER A 262 -12.66 1.93 -7.83
CA SER A 262 -13.87 2.35 -8.54
C SER A 262 -13.69 3.74 -9.15
N LEU A 263 -13.99 3.88 -10.45
CA LEU A 263 -14.11 5.17 -11.13
C LEU A 263 -15.56 5.71 -11.17
N ASP A 264 -16.50 5.04 -10.52
CA ASP A 264 -17.89 5.50 -10.38
C ASP A 264 -17.97 6.60 -9.31
N TRP A 265 -17.54 7.81 -9.68
CA TRP A 265 -17.58 9.04 -8.88
C TRP A 265 -16.97 8.86 -7.47
N ASN A 266 -15.79 8.26 -7.39
CA ASN A 266 -15.08 8.04 -6.14
C ASN A 266 -14.17 9.24 -5.81
N THR A 267 -13.89 9.51 -4.53
CA THR A 267 -12.88 10.51 -4.13
C THR A 267 -12.05 10.01 -2.96
N LEU A 268 -10.75 9.89 -3.20
CA LEU A 268 -9.76 9.41 -2.23
C LEU A 268 -9.09 10.61 -1.55
N THR A 269 -9.17 10.70 -0.22
CA THR A 269 -8.54 11.80 0.56
C THR A 269 -7.19 11.38 1.10
N LEU A 270 -6.16 12.20 0.92
CA LEU A 270 -4.78 11.97 1.34
C LEU A 270 -4.38 12.96 2.45
N TRP A 271 -4.52 12.51 3.70
CA TRP A 271 -4.12 13.21 4.93
C TRP A 271 -3.94 12.15 6.03
N ALA A 272 -2.76 12.07 6.63
CA ALA A 272 -2.42 11.04 7.62
C ALA A 272 -3.37 11.08 8.83
N ARG A 273 -3.90 9.92 9.23
CA ARG A 273 -4.98 9.89 10.23
C ARG A 273 -5.06 8.61 11.06
N ASP A 274 -4.94 8.82 12.37
CA ASP A 274 -5.42 7.92 13.42
C ASP A 274 -6.95 7.69 13.29
N VAL A 275 -7.30 6.55 12.70
CA VAL A 275 -8.63 5.93 12.74
C VAL A 275 -8.52 4.44 12.35
N SER A 276 -9.27 3.55 13.01
CA SER A 276 -9.29 2.12 12.66
C SER A 276 -9.76 1.90 11.21
N PRO A 277 -9.14 0.99 10.42
CA PRO A 277 -9.32 0.93 8.97
C PRO A 277 -10.78 0.74 8.57
N THR A 278 -11.33 1.73 7.87
CA THR A 278 -12.76 1.81 7.53
C THR A 278 -12.91 2.38 6.13
N GLU A 279 -13.87 1.84 5.36
CA GLU A 279 -14.10 2.24 3.97
C GLU A 279 -14.43 3.75 3.86
N SER A 280 -13.97 4.41 2.79
CA SER A 280 -14.11 5.86 2.55
C SER A 280 -13.41 6.80 3.55
N PHE A 281 -12.61 6.31 4.51
CA PHE A 281 -11.79 7.16 5.38
C PHE A 281 -10.35 7.27 4.87
N ASN A 282 -9.75 8.45 5.01
CA ASN A 282 -8.29 8.61 4.98
C ASN A 282 -7.68 7.93 6.21
N LEU A 283 -6.64 7.11 6.00
CA LEU A 283 -5.95 6.36 7.05
C LEU A 283 -4.54 6.92 7.29
N TYR A 284 -3.61 6.09 7.77
CA TYR A 284 -2.33 6.51 8.35
C TYR A 284 -1.33 7.05 7.31
N GLY A 285 -1.24 6.41 6.14
CA GLY A 285 -0.34 6.79 5.06
C GLY A 285 -0.92 7.75 4.01
N ALA A 286 -0.04 8.51 3.34
CA ALA A 286 -0.39 9.37 2.21
C ALA A 286 0.56 9.14 1.01
N HIS A 287 0.09 8.40 0.01
CA HIS A 287 0.83 7.97 -1.18
C HIS A 287 0.16 8.48 -2.47
N PRO A 288 0.46 9.73 -2.90
CA PRO A 288 -0.07 10.33 -4.14
C PRO A 288 0.57 9.73 -5.42
N PHE A 289 0.57 8.40 -5.53
CA PHE A 289 1.05 7.63 -6.68
C PHE A 289 -0.05 6.66 -7.15
N TYR A 290 -0.29 6.61 -8.46
CA TYR A 290 -1.11 5.57 -9.09
C TYR A 290 -0.35 4.76 -10.14
N LEU A 291 -0.72 3.49 -10.25
CA LEU A 291 -0.44 2.58 -11.37
C LEU A 291 -1.72 2.42 -12.19
N LEU A 292 -1.62 2.41 -13.52
CA LEU A 292 -2.74 2.13 -14.41
C LEU A 292 -2.36 1.13 -15.51
N MET A 293 -3.22 0.11 -15.68
CA MET A 293 -3.09 -0.89 -16.76
C MET A 293 -3.74 -0.38 -18.05
N GLU A 294 -3.00 -0.43 -19.15
CA GLU A 294 -3.45 -0.07 -20.50
C GLU A 294 -3.90 -1.32 -21.27
N GLU A 295 -4.67 -1.12 -22.35
CA GLU A 295 -5.02 -2.21 -23.27
C GLU A 295 -3.79 -2.99 -23.75
N GLY A 296 -3.92 -4.31 -23.79
CA GLY A 296 -2.83 -5.21 -24.15
C GLY A 296 -1.72 -5.34 -23.10
N GLY A 297 -1.99 -5.03 -21.82
CA GLY A 297 -1.08 -5.37 -20.72
C GLY A 297 0.15 -4.47 -20.58
N ASN A 298 0.19 -3.33 -21.28
CA ASN A 298 1.12 -2.26 -20.93
C ASN A 298 0.64 -1.56 -19.65
N ALA A 299 1.51 -0.79 -19.01
CA ALA A 299 1.18 0.02 -17.85
C ALA A 299 1.99 1.32 -17.84
N HIS A 300 1.45 2.32 -17.15
CA HIS A 300 2.18 3.49 -16.71
C HIS A 300 1.79 3.85 -15.28
N GLY A 301 2.55 4.74 -14.65
CA GLY A 301 2.20 5.29 -13.35
C GLY A 301 2.51 6.78 -13.26
N VAL A 302 1.85 7.47 -12.34
CA VAL A 302 2.03 8.90 -12.07
C VAL A 302 2.18 9.13 -10.58
N PHE A 303 3.21 9.86 -10.19
CA PHE A 303 3.46 10.32 -8.83
C PHE A 303 3.39 11.85 -8.78
N LEU A 304 2.59 12.40 -7.87
CA LEU A 304 2.58 13.82 -7.52
C LEU A 304 3.40 14.03 -6.24
N LEU A 305 4.58 14.65 -6.36
CA LEU A 305 5.44 15.01 -5.23
C LEU A 305 4.88 16.26 -4.50
N ASN A 306 3.79 16.06 -3.77
CA ASN A 306 3.13 17.06 -2.93
C ASN A 306 2.69 16.40 -1.62
N SER A 307 2.87 17.07 -0.48
CA SER A 307 2.57 16.52 0.86
C SER A 307 1.50 17.30 1.63
N ASN A 308 0.86 18.31 1.03
CA ASN A 308 -0.30 18.95 1.61
C ASN A 308 -1.52 18.00 1.59
N ALA A 309 -2.57 18.31 2.36
CA ALA A 309 -3.82 17.57 2.27
C ALA A 309 -4.39 17.67 0.85
N MET A 310 -4.85 16.55 0.29
CA MET A 310 -5.42 16.55 -1.06
C MET A 310 -6.56 15.55 -1.25
N GLU A 311 -7.39 15.80 -2.26
CA GLU A 311 -8.32 14.82 -2.81
C GLU A 311 -7.85 14.36 -4.19
N VAL A 312 -8.11 13.09 -4.52
CA VAL A 312 -8.06 12.55 -5.88
C VAL A 312 -9.45 12.06 -6.26
N ALA A 313 -10.14 12.82 -7.10
CA ALA A 313 -11.47 12.49 -7.57
C ALA A 313 -11.39 11.67 -8.87
N LEU A 314 -12.14 10.58 -8.94
CA LEU A 314 -12.16 9.58 -10.00
C LEU A 314 -13.54 9.54 -10.65
N GLN A 315 -13.62 9.59 -11.98
CA GLN A 315 -14.88 9.68 -12.72
C GLN A 315 -14.92 8.74 -13.93
N PRO A 316 -16.11 8.31 -14.40
CA PRO A 316 -16.24 7.23 -15.37
C PRO A 316 -16.00 7.67 -16.84
N ALA A 317 -15.24 8.74 -17.08
CA ALA A 317 -14.90 9.21 -18.43
C ALA A 317 -14.11 8.18 -19.28
N PRO A 318 -13.18 7.36 -18.75
CA PRO A 318 -12.44 7.47 -17.47
C PRO A 318 -11.62 8.74 -17.28
N GLY A 319 -11.55 9.25 -16.05
CA GLY A 319 -10.80 10.45 -15.71
C GLY A 319 -10.44 10.57 -14.23
N LEU A 320 -9.44 11.41 -13.95
CA LEU A 320 -8.89 11.67 -12.61
C LEU A 320 -8.66 13.18 -12.44
N THR A 321 -8.91 13.70 -11.23
CA THR A 321 -8.64 15.09 -10.85
C THR A 321 -7.91 15.16 -9.51
N TRP A 322 -6.70 15.74 -9.52
CA TRP A 322 -5.96 16.08 -8.30
C TRP A 322 -6.46 17.41 -7.75
N ARG A 323 -6.65 17.52 -6.43
CA ARG A 323 -6.99 18.77 -5.72
C ARG A 323 -6.18 18.88 -4.43
N THR A 324 -5.08 19.62 -4.43
CA THR A 324 -4.23 19.83 -3.24
C THR A 324 -4.31 21.26 -2.73
N ILE A 325 -4.21 21.43 -1.40
CA ILE A 325 -4.35 22.75 -0.74
C ILE A 325 -3.05 23.53 -0.58
N GLY A 326 -1.95 23.07 -1.18
CA GLY A 326 -0.69 23.81 -1.06
C GLY A 326 0.43 23.27 -1.93
N GLY A 327 1.63 23.78 -1.68
CA GLY A 327 2.85 23.38 -2.38
C GLY A 327 2.82 23.72 -3.86
N VAL A 328 3.28 22.78 -4.70
CA VAL A 328 3.41 22.89 -6.16
C VAL A 328 2.84 21.64 -6.84
N LEU A 329 2.66 21.69 -8.17
CA LEU A 329 2.36 20.51 -8.97
C LEU A 329 3.66 19.95 -9.54
N ASP A 330 4.20 18.90 -8.94
CA ASP A 330 5.48 18.28 -9.28
C ASP A 330 5.23 16.80 -9.64
N PHE A 331 5.20 16.48 -10.93
CA PHE A 331 4.75 15.18 -11.46
C PHE A 331 5.90 14.37 -12.06
N TYR A 332 6.03 13.13 -11.62
CA TYR A 332 6.84 12.10 -12.29
C TYR A 332 5.90 11.12 -12.99
N ILE A 333 6.13 10.86 -14.27
CA ILE A 333 5.38 9.88 -15.07
C ILE A 333 6.33 8.76 -15.50
N PHE A 334 5.93 7.52 -15.21
CA PHE A 334 6.72 6.31 -15.40
C PHE A 334 6.06 5.44 -16.48
N LEU A 335 6.79 5.12 -17.54
CA LEU A 335 6.22 4.58 -18.78
C LEU A 335 6.27 3.05 -18.89
N GLY A 336 6.76 2.32 -17.88
CA GLY A 336 6.78 0.85 -17.90
C GLY A 336 7.70 0.30 -19.00
N PRO A 337 7.22 -0.49 -19.97
CA PRO A 337 5.81 -0.78 -20.27
C PRO A 337 5.18 -1.86 -19.39
N ASP A 338 5.98 -2.66 -18.69
CA ASP A 338 5.51 -3.70 -17.77
C ASP A 338 5.14 -3.10 -16.39
N PRO A 339 4.11 -3.60 -15.68
CA PRO A 339 3.69 -3.04 -14.38
C PRO A 339 4.75 -3.17 -13.27
N ASN A 340 5.56 -4.24 -13.23
CA ASN A 340 6.70 -4.32 -12.33
C ASN A 340 7.74 -3.27 -12.73
N MET A 341 8.02 -3.07 -14.02
CA MET A 341 8.89 -1.98 -14.50
C MET A 341 8.40 -0.58 -14.12
N VAL A 342 7.08 -0.32 -14.08
CA VAL A 342 6.53 0.95 -13.56
C VAL A 342 6.91 1.15 -12.10
N ILE A 343 6.73 0.12 -11.27
CA ILE A 343 7.07 0.17 -9.83
C ILE A 343 8.57 0.31 -9.61
N GLN A 344 9.41 -0.37 -10.39
CA GLN A 344 10.87 -0.15 -10.39
C GLN A 344 11.24 1.31 -10.74
N GLN A 345 10.56 1.91 -11.73
CA GLN A 345 10.80 3.30 -12.17
C GLN A 345 10.36 4.33 -11.13
N TYR A 346 9.28 4.07 -10.39
CA TYR A 346 8.85 4.85 -9.23
C TYR A 346 9.85 4.75 -8.08
N GLN A 347 10.29 3.54 -7.73
CA GLN A 347 11.31 3.32 -6.70
C GLN A 347 12.70 3.85 -7.07
N GLN A 348 13.01 4.08 -8.35
CA GLN A 348 14.20 4.86 -8.72
C GLN A 348 14.13 6.33 -8.29
N VAL A 349 12.93 6.91 -8.11
CA VAL A 349 12.74 8.29 -7.63
C VAL A 349 12.63 8.32 -6.11
N ILE A 350 11.74 7.52 -5.52
CA ILE A 350 11.53 7.51 -4.06
C ILE A 350 12.60 6.71 -3.30
N GLY A 351 13.41 5.92 -4.01
CA GLY A 351 14.38 4.99 -3.45
C GLY A 351 13.86 3.57 -3.29
N PHE A 352 14.77 2.61 -3.44
CA PHE A 352 14.50 1.20 -3.17
C PHE A 352 14.36 0.94 -1.65
N PRO A 353 13.59 -0.09 -1.27
CA PRO A 353 13.47 -0.58 0.09
C PRO A 353 14.81 -0.85 0.77
N ALA A 354 14.86 -0.68 2.09
CA ALA A 354 15.93 -1.23 2.91
C ALA A 354 15.87 -2.76 2.90
N MET A 355 17.04 -3.42 2.85
CA MET A 355 17.13 -4.85 3.11
C MET A 355 16.80 -5.11 4.60
N PRO A 356 15.79 -5.93 4.94
CA PRO A 356 15.52 -6.28 6.32
C PRO A 356 16.62 -7.20 6.89
N PRO A 357 16.78 -7.30 8.22
CA PRO A 357 17.47 -8.43 8.81
C PRO A 357 16.61 -9.70 8.70
N MET A 358 17.21 -10.88 8.59
CA MET A 358 16.51 -12.16 8.37
C MET A 358 15.43 -12.43 9.43
N TRP A 359 15.70 -12.13 10.70
CA TRP A 359 14.76 -12.36 11.81
C TRP A 359 13.46 -11.55 11.69
N ALA A 360 13.47 -10.42 10.98
CA ALA A 360 12.28 -9.61 10.68
C ALA A 360 11.30 -10.30 9.71
N LEU A 361 11.72 -11.41 9.10
CA LEU A 361 10.89 -12.28 8.28
C LEU A 361 10.36 -13.49 9.06
N GLY A 362 10.71 -13.65 10.33
CA GLY A 362 10.13 -14.67 11.21
C GLY A 362 8.66 -14.39 11.55
N PHE A 363 8.19 -14.97 12.65
CA PHE A 363 6.90 -14.66 13.26
C PHE A 363 7.09 -13.78 14.48
N HIS A 364 6.24 -12.76 14.58
CA HIS A 364 6.26 -11.73 15.60
C HIS A 364 5.00 -11.87 16.48
N LEU A 365 5.15 -11.86 17.80
CA LEU A 365 4.01 -11.94 18.73
C LEU A 365 3.97 -10.73 19.66
N CYS A 366 2.80 -10.13 19.76
CA CYS A 366 2.53 -8.90 20.50
C CYS A 366 1.11 -8.94 21.10
N ARG A 367 0.85 -8.08 22.08
CA ARG A 367 -0.48 -7.53 22.39
C ARG A 367 -0.28 -6.24 23.16
N TRP A 368 -1.27 -5.36 23.10
CA TRP A 368 -1.50 -4.40 24.17
C TRP A 368 -1.94 -5.18 25.43
N GLY A 369 -1.36 -4.86 26.59
CA GLY A 369 -1.77 -5.46 27.86
C GLY A 369 -1.33 -6.91 28.04
N TYR A 370 -0.02 -7.18 27.99
CA TYR A 370 0.55 -8.31 28.73
C TYR A 370 0.57 -8.05 30.24
N GLY A 371 0.51 -6.79 30.69
CA GLY A 371 0.32 -6.37 32.07
C GLY A 371 1.56 -6.52 32.97
N SER A 372 2.45 -7.45 32.66
CA SER A 372 3.76 -7.58 33.31
C SER A 372 4.81 -8.24 32.39
N SER A 373 6.09 -8.01 32.68
CA SER A 373 7.18 -8.76 32.06
C SER A 373 7.13 -10.24 32.39
N ASN A 374 6.57 -10.62 33.55
CA ASN A 374 6.40 -12.01 33.96
C ASN A 374 5.28 -12.75 33.18
N GLU A 375 4.19 -12.07 32.82
CA GLU A 375 3.14 -12.63 31.96
C GLU A 375 3.60 -12.71 30.51
N THR A 376 4.28 -11.66 30.00
CA THR A 376 4.97 -11.70 28.70
C THR A 376 5.89 -12.93 28.60
N TRP A 377 6.69 -13.19 29.64
CA TRP A 377 7.60 -14.34 29.69
C TRP A 377 6.88 -15.69 29.76
N GLN A 378 5.68 -15.75 30.36
CA GLN A 378 4.86 -16.97 30.36
C GLN A 378 4.35 -17.31 28.96
N THR A 379 3.88 -16.33 28.19
CA THR A 379 3.49 -16.54 26.78
C THR A 379 4.67 -17.02 25.93
N VAL A 380 5.84 -16.40 26.05
CA VAL A 380 7.08 -16.84 25.37
C VAL A 380 7.43 -18.29 25.73
N ARG A 381 7.35 -18.66 27.02
CA ARG A 381 7.61 -20.04 27.46
C ARG A 381 6.56 -21.02 26.92
N ALA A 382 5.29 -20.62 26.82
CA ALA A 382 4.24 -21.44 26.22
C ALA A 382 4.48 -21.69 24.72
N MET A 383 4.85 -20.64 23.96
CA MET A 383 5.21 -20.75 22.54
C MET A 383 6.38 -21.73 22.33
N ARG A 384 7.45 -21.59 23.12
CA ARG A 384 8.60 -22.52 23.11
C ARG A 384 8.20 -23.95 23.48
N ASN A 385 7.36 -24.14 24.51
CA ASN A 385 6.91 -25.46 24.97
C ASN A 385 6.10 -26.23 23.90
N TYR A 386 5.25 -25.54 23.14
CA TYR A 386 4.54 -26.13 22.00
C TYR A 386 5.38 -26.18 20.70
N GLN A 387 6.62 -25.65 20.74
CA GLN A 387 7.54 -25.49 19.62
C GLN A 387 6.91 -24.72 18.44
N ILE A 388 6.23 -23.63 18.75
CA ILE A 388 5.62 -22.74 17.74
C ILE A 388 6.69 -21.73 17.33
N PRO A 389 6.95 -21.51 16.02
CA PRO A 389 7.97 -20.57 15.59
C PRO A 389 7.67 -19.13 16.04
N GLN A 390 8.68 -18.43 16.57
CA GLN A 390 8.63 -17.04 16.99
C GLN A 390 10.05 -16.47 17.03
N ASP A 391 10.33 -15.45 16.23
CA ASP A 391 11.62 -14.73 16.27
C ASP A 391 11.59 -13.50 17.16
N ALA A 392 10.45 -12.80 17.24
CA ALA A 392 10.33 -11.58 18.03
C ALA A 392 9.21 -11.66 19.08
N GLN A 393 9.54 -11.29 20.32
CA GLN A 393 8.57 -10.91 21.34
C GLN A 393 8.49 -9.38 21.39
N TRP A 394 7.27 -8.88 21.53
CA TRP A 394 6.98 -7.45 21.57
C TRP A 394 6.27 -7.08 22.88
N ASN A 395 6.47 -5.85 23.34
CA ASN A 395 5.56 -5.20 24.29
C ASN A 395 5.05 -3.87 23.71
N ASP A 396 3.88 -3.49 24.22
CA ASP A 396 3.14 -2.27 23.90
C ASP A 396 3.41 -1.22 24.98
N ILE A 397 2.63 -0.14 25.06
CA ILE A 397 2.80 0.94 26.06
C ILE A 397 2.72 0.45 27.51
N ASP A 398 2.31 -0.80 27.74
CA ASP A 398 2.21 -1.39 29.07
C ASP A 398 3.56 -1.62 29.77
N TYR A 399 4.70 -1.59 29.05
CA TYR A 399 6.01 -1.62 29.72
C TYR A 399 6.43 -0.28 30.36
N MET A 400 5.82 0.84 29.95
CA MET A 400 6.27 2.19 30.30
C MET A 400 5.73 2.66 31.66
N ASP A 401 6.52 3.47 32.39
CA ASP A 401 6.10 4.08 33.65
C ASP A 401 5.13 5.26 33.40
N GLY A 402 3.83 4.94 33.41
CA GLY A 402 2.74 5.89 33.12
C GLY A 402 2.59 6.23 31.64
N TYR A 403 2.85 5.25 30.75
CA TYR A 403 2.82 5.42 29.29
C TYR A 403 3.81 6.46 28.75
N ARG A 404 4.92 6.69 29.46
CA ARG A 404 5.95 7.67 29.09
C ARG A 404 7.09 7.01 28.32
N ASP A 405 7.35 7.54 27.13
CA ASP A 405 8.48 7.16 26.28
C ASP A 405 9.82 7.16 27.04
N PHE A 406 10.69 6.20 26.71
CA PHE A 406 12.00 5.99 27.39
C PHE A 406 11.95 5.71 28.90
N THR A 407 10.83 5.21 29.44
CA THR A 407 10.70 4.77 30.84
C THR A 407 10.34 3.28 30.97
N LEU A 408 10.39 2.75 32.20
CA LEU A 408 10.09 1.34 32.49
C LEU A 408 9.32 1.24 33.82
N ASP A 409 8.17 0.57 33.84
CA ASP A 409 7.39 0.33 35.05
C ASP A 409 8.21 -0.51 36.05
N SER A 410 8.65 0.14 37.13
CA SER A 410 9.48 -0.44 38.19
C SER A 410 8.77 -1.49 39.06
N GLN A 411 7.45 -1.62 38.97
CA GLN A 411 6.65 -2.65 39.64
C GLN A 411 6.42 -3.83 38.70
N ASN A 412 5.79 -3.59 37.55
CA ASN A 412 5.27 -4.64 36.67
C ASN A 412 6.28 -5.13 35.61
N PHE A 413 7.25 -4.30 35.21
CA PHE A 413 8.22 -4.58 34.15
C PHE A 413 9.68 -4.57 34.63
N SER A 414 9.91 -4.58 35.94
CA SER A 414 11.25 -4.67 36.55
C SER A 414 12.07 -5.91 36.13
N SER A 415 11.43 -6.99 35.68
CA SER A 415 12.12 -8.17 35.13
C SER A 415 12.30 -8.16 33.61
N LEU A 416 11.88 -7.09 32.90
CA LEU A 416 12.01 -6.98 31.44
C LEU A 416 13.45 -7.15 30.93
N PRO A 417 14.51 -6.55 31.53
CA PRO A 417 15.88 -6.78 31.08
C PRO A 417 16.28 -8.27 31.11
N SER A 418 15.80 -9.03 32.10
CA SER A 418 16.04 -10.47 32.21
C SER A 418 15.23 -11.30 31.20
N LEU A 419 14.03 -10.84 30.82
CA LEU A 419 13.27 -11.41 29.71
C LEU A 419 13.99 -11.17 28.37
N VAL A 420 14.51 -9.96 28.12
CA VAL A 420 15.28 -9.68 26.90
C VAL A 420 16.56 -10.53 26.83
N GLU A 421 17.29 -10.66 27.95
CA GLU A 421 18.46 -11.55 28.03
C GLU A 421 18.09 -13.03 27.75
N ASP A 422 16.91 -13.49 28.20
CA ASP A 422 16.40 -14.83 27.92
C ASP A 422 15.92 -15.02 26.47
N LEU A 423 15.34 -14.00 25.84
CA LEU A 423 15.00 -14.00 24.41
C LEU A 423 16.29 -14.16 23.58
N HIS A 424 17.31 -13.34 23.86
CA HIS A 424 18.61 -13.41 23.18
C HIS A 424 19.29 -14.76 23.34
N LYS A 425 19.27 -15.35 24.55
CA LYS A 425 19.82 -16.69 24.84
C LYS A 425 19.13 -17.83 24.06
N HIS A 426 17.92 -17.61 23.55
CA HIS A 426 17.16 -18.59 22.77
C HIS A 426 17.11 -18.27 21.26
N GLY A 427 17.94 -17.34 20.77
CA GLY A 427 17.96 -16.93 19.37
C GLY A 427 16.73 -16.13 18.95
N GLN A 428 16.00 -15.54 19.91
CA GLN A 428 14.89 -14.63 19.69
C GLN A 428 15.35 -13.18 19.88
N ARG A 429 14.47 -12.22 19.55
CA ARG A 429 14.70 -10.78 19.54
C ARG A 429 13.59 -10.03 20.28
N TYR A 430 13.86 -8.81 20.71
CA TYR A 430 12.90 -7.96 21.42
C TYR A 430 12.58 -6.68 20.64
N VAL A 431 11.29 -6.33 20.57
CA VAL A 431 10.80 -5.08 19.95
C VAL A 431 9.87 -4.37 20.94
N MET A 432 9.89 -3.05 20.96
CA MET A 432 9.04 -2.23 21.82
C MET A 432 8.40 -1.10 21.02
N ILE A 433 7.21 -0.66 21.44
CA ILE A 433 6.58 0.57 20.95
C ILE A 433 7.32 1.81 21.46
N LEU A 434 7.26 2.90 20.71
CA LEU A 434 7.54 4.27 21.12
C LEU A 434 6.51 5.20 20.49
N ASP A 435 6.13 6.25 21.21
CA ASP A 435 5.16 7.26 20.79
C ASP A 435 5.83 8.64 20.70
N PRO A 436 5.59 9.44 19.64
CA PRO A 436 6.09 10.81 19.55
C PRO A 436 5.48 11.76 20.59
N GLY A 437 4.48 11.34 21.37
CA GLY A 437 3.84 12.16 22.39
C GLY A 437 4.66 12.27 23.68
N ILE A 438 5.61 13.21 23.76
CA ILE A 438 6.48 13.37 24.92
C ILE A 438 5.75 14.08 26.07
N SER A 439 5.51 13.37 27.17
CA SER A 439 4.79 13.86 28.36
C SER A 439 5.33 15.19 28.91
N SER A 440 4.47 16.21 28.96
CA SER A 440 4.80 17.57 29.44
C SER A 440 4.42 17.82 30.90
N THR A 441 3.80 16.84 31.58
CA THR A 441 3.23 16.97 32.94
C THR A 441 4.18 16.54 34.06
N SER A 442 5.33 15.97 33.71
CA SER A 442 6.31 15.48 34.69
C SER A 442 6.99 16.65 35.44
N PRO A 443 7.31 16.52 36.75
CA PRO A 443 8.07 17.53 37.48
C PRO A 443 9.39 17.91 36.78
N HIS A 444 9.67 19.21 36.69
CA HIS A 444 10.89 19.73 36.05
C HIS A 444 12.17 19.08 36.63
N GLY A 445 12.97 18.49 35.75
CA GLY A 445 14.19 17.75 36.09
C GLY A 445 13.96 16.28 36.47
N SER A 446 12.74 15.76 36.33
CA SER A 446 12.43 14.33 36.56
C SER A 446 12.10 13.56 35.29
N TYR A 447 12.15 14.18 34.10
CA TYR A 447 11.84 13.49 32.84
C TYR A 447 12.67 14.09 31.69
N TRP A 448 13.92 13.59 31.62
CA TRP A 448 14.95 14.06 30.68
C TRP A 448 14.51 14.21 29.21
N PRO A 449 13.68 13.32 28.62
CA PRO A 449 13.21 13.51 27.24
C PRO A 449 12.50 14.85 27.05
N PHE A 450 11.61 15.23 27.97
CA PHE A 450 10.92 16.52 27.95
C PHE A 450 11.82 17.69 28.37
N ASP A 451 12.53 17.55 29.50
CA ASP A 451 13.38 18.61 30.05
C ASP A 451 14.44 19.08 29.02
N GLU A 452 15.13 18.14 28.36
CA GLU A 452 16.16 18.43 27.35
C GLU A 452 15.56 18.88 26.00
N GLY A 453 14.43 18.27 25.58
CA GLY A 453 13.71 18.64 24.36
C GLY A 453 13.21 20.09 24.41
N LEU A 454 12.69 20.50 25.57
CA LEU A 454 12.28 21.87 25.86
C LEU A 454 13.49 22.81 25.89
N ARG A 455 14.58 22.43 26.59
CA ARG A 455 15.81 23.22 26.69
C ARG A 455 16.48 23.48 25.33
N ARG A 456 16.32 22.58 24.36
CA ARG A 456 16.85 22.70 22.98
C ARG A 456 15.83 23.25 21.97
N GLY A 457 14.56 23.44 22.34
CA GLY A 457 13.52 23.93 21.45
C GLY A 457 13.20 22.95 20.31
N LEU A 458 13.07 21.66 20.64
CA LEU A 458 12.92 20.56 19.67
C LEU A 458 11.47 20.13 19.41
N PHE A 459 10.50 20.81 20.02
CA PHE A 459 9.08 20.52 19.82
C PHE A 459 8.45 21.44 18.78
N LEU A 460 7.36 20.97 18.16
CA LEU A 460 6.43 21.80 17.37
C LEU A 460 6.00 23.01 18.22
N ASN A 461 5.98 24.20 17.62
CA ASN A 461 5.53 25.41 18.30
C ASN A 461 4.16 25.86 17.80
N THR A 462 3.39 26.48 18.69
CA THR A 462 2.28 27.37 18.34
C THR A 462 2.80 28.63 17.64
N THR A 463 1.94 29.35 16.92
CA THR A 463 2.23 30.67 16.32
C THR A 463 2.54 31.79 17.33
N LYS A 464 2.58 31.46 18.62
CA LYS A 464 3.06 32.32 19.73
C LYS A 464 4.54 32.04 20.08
N GLY A 465 5.21 31.11 19.38
CA GLY A 465 6.57 30.67 19.70
C GLY A 465 6.67 29.90 21.02
N GLN A 466 5.61 29.19 21.42
CA GLN A 466 5.57 28.32 22.61
C GLN A 466 5.27 26.88 22.18
N PRO A 467 5.82 25.84 22.83
CA PRO A 467 5.56 24.44 22.48
C PRO A 467 4.07 24.14 22.37
N LEU A 468 3.67 23.43 21.32
CA LEU A 468 2.31 22.96 21.14
C LEU A 468 2.09 21.76 22.06
N ILE A 469 1.11 21.89 22.95
CA ILE A 469 0.68 20.83 23.86
C ILE A 469 -0.62 20.21 23.32
N GLY A 470 -0.59 18.91 23.04
CA GLY A 470 -1.77 18.08 22.81
C GLY A 470 -1.90 17.02 23.89
N GLN A 471 -2.54 15.89 23.57
CA GLN A 471 -2.72 14.78 24.49
C GLN A 471 -2.62 13.42 23.77
N VAL A 472 -1.86 12.49 24.35
CA VAL A 472 -1.81 11.06 23.95
C VAL A 472 -1.86 10.20 25.23
N TRP A 473 -1.25 9.01 25.25
CA TRP A 473 -1.32 8.05 26.35
C TRP A 473 -0.82 8.58 27.72
N PRO A 474 0.32 9.30 27.84
CA PRO A 474 0.80 9.83 29.13
C PRO A 474 0.12 11.14 29.57
N GLY A 475 -1.08 11.44 29.06
CA GLY A 475 -1.77 12.71 29.29
C GLY A 475 -1.28 13.80 28.34
N PHE A 476 -1.04 15.02 28.84
CA PHE A 476 -0.58 16.12 28.00
C PHE A 476 0.85 15.89 27.48
N THR A 477 1.07 16.23 26.21
CA THR A 477 2.28 15.90 25.45
C THR A 477 2.72 17.02 24.53
N ALA A 478 4.03 17.21 24.39
CA ALA A 478 4.64 17.98 23.31
C ALA A 478 5.15 17.04 22.20
N PHE A 479 5.05 17.47 20.94
CA PHE A 479 5.40 16.67 19.76
C PHE A 479 6.77 17.08 19.18
N PRO A 480 7.76 16.18 19.04
CA PRO A 480 9.06 16.47 18.46
C PRO A 480 8.99 16.93 17.00
N ASP A 481 9.76 17.95 16.66
CA ASP A 481 9.95 18.37 15.28
C ASP A 481 11.07 17.54 14.62
N PHE A 482 10.69 16.42 14.00
CA PHE A 482 11.63 15.60 13.22
C PHE A 482 12.12 16.26 11.92
N SER A 483 11.62 17.45 11.55
CA SER A 483 12.21 18.26 10.47
C SER A 483 13.48 19.01 10.93
N ASN A 484 13.69 19.14 12.25
CA ASN A 484 14.90 19.70 12.83
C ASN A 484 16.01 18.64 13.01
N PRO A 485 17.20 18.80 12.40
CA PRO A 485 18.31 17.86 12.59
C PRO A 485 18.76 17.69 14.05
N ASP A 486 18.60 18.70 14.91
CA ASP A 486 18.96 18.59 16.32
C ASP A 486 18.05 17.61 17.10
N THR A 487 16.82 17.40 16.62
CA THR A 487 15.87 16.39 17.14
C THR A 487 16.37 14.97 16.86
N HIS A 488 17.03 14.73 15.72
CA HIS A 488 17.58 13.40 15.38
C HIS A 488 18.70 12.99 16.35
N GLN A 489 19.44 13.97 16.86
CA GLN A 489 20.48 13.75 17.87
C GLN A 489 19.90 13.55 19.26
N TRP A 490 18.87 14.30 19.66
CA TRP A 490 18.13 14.07 20.91
C TRP A 490 17.41 12.71 20.93
N TRP A 491 16.81 12.30 19.81
CA TRP A 491 16.18 10.98 19.66
C TRP A 491 17.18 9.84 19.84
N LEU A 492 18.37 9.96 19.24
CA LEU A 492 19.49 9.05 19.46
C LEU A 492 19.91 8.99 20.94
N GLU A 493 20.02 10.13 21.62
CA GLU A 493 20.45 10.22 23.02
C GLU A 493 19.44 9.52 23.96
N ASN A 494 18.13 9.74 23.76
CA ASN A 494 17.07 9.03 24.48
C ASN A 494 17.13 7.51 24.25
N LEU A 495 17.23 7.09 22.99
CA LEU A 495 17.36 5.68 22.61
C LEU A 495 18.63 5.03 23.19
N GLN A 496 19.75 5.75 23.25
CA GLN A 496 20.99 5.29 23.87
C GLN A 496 20.84 5.10 25.40
N HIS A 497 20.19 6.05 26.07
CA HIS A 497 19.91 5.94 27.51
C HIS A 497 19.01 4.72 27.81
N PHE A 498 17.95 4.49 27.02
CA PHE A 498 17.07 3.34 27.25
C PHE A 498 17.71 1.99 26.87
N TYR A 499 18.45 1.94 25.75
CA TYR A 499 19.14 0.73 25.30
C TYR A 499 20.18 0.22 26.31
N ALA A 500 20.78 1.11 27.10
CA ALA A 500 21.68 0.75 28.20
C ALA A 500 21.01 -0.02 29.35
N HIS A 501 19.67 -0.02 29.40
CA HIS A 501 18.86 -0.74 30.39
C HIS A 501 18.06 -1.90 29.78
N VAL A 502 17.55 -1.73 28.56
CA VAL A 502 16.75 -2.73 27.82
C VAL A 502 17.32 -2.83 26.39
N PRO A 503 18.13 -3.87 26.06
CA PRO A 503 18.82 -3.94 24.76
C PRO A 503 17.86 -4.44 23.65
N PHE A 504 16.97 -3.58 23.18
CA PHE A 504 15.99 -3.86 22.13
C PHE A 504 16.64 -4.06 20.74
N ASP A 505 16.05 -4.93 19.92
CA ASP A 505 16.56 -5.28 18.59
C ASP A 505 15.98 -4.44 17.45
N GLY A 506 14.82 -3.86 17.67
CA GLY A 506 14.13 -2.97 16.75
C GLY A 506 13.00 -2.22 17.44
N LEU A 507 12.34 -1.34 16.70
CA LEU A 507 11.37 -0.39 17.24
C LEU A 507 10.06 -0.44 16.44
N TRP A 508 8.97 -0.28 17.17
CA TRP A 508 7.66 0.03 16.63
C TRP A 508 7.41 1.50 16.93
N ILE A 509 7.23 2.32 15.89
CA ILE A 509 6.89 3.74 16.05
C ILE A 509 5.42 3.91 15.66
N ASP A 510 4.62 4.36 16.61
CA ASP A 510 3.16 4.45 16.50
C ASP A 510 2.70 5.90 16.74
N MET A 511 1.40 6.16 16.58
CA MET A 511 0.76 7.45 16.87
C MET A 511 1.39 8.62 16.08
N ASN A 512 2.04 8.32 14.95
CA ASN A 512 2.98 9.22 14.26
C ASN A 512 2.44 9.87 12.99
N GLU A 513 1.11 10.03 12.90
CA GLU A 513 0.46 10.86 11.89
C GLU A 513 0.82 12.36 11.94
N PRO A 514 1.03 13.05 13.09
CA PRO A 514 0.92 12.62 14.49
C PRO A 514 -0.53 12.53 14.97
N SER A 515 -0.82 11.54 15.80
CA SER A 515 -2.10 11.39 16.49
C SER A 515 -2.21 12.34 17.67
N ASN A 516 -3.41 12.86 17.91
CA ASN A 516 -3.75 13.68 19.06
C ASN A 516 -5.15 13.30 19.56
N PHE A 517 -5.35 13.16 20.87
CA PHE A 517 -6.64 12.80 21.46
C PHE A 517 -7.61 14.00 21.58
N MET A 518 -7.12 15.18 21.25
CA MET A 518 -7.89 16.42 21.06
C MET A 518 -7.62 16.98 19.65
N ASP A 519 -8.54 17.79 19.13
CA ASP A 519 -8.38 18.43 17.83
C ASP A 519 -7.50 19.69 17.96
N GLY A 520 -6.23 19.60 17.55
CA GLY A 520 -5.32 20.74 17.54
C GLY A 520 -4.36 20.84 18.73
N SER A 521 -4.79 21.49 19.82
CA SER A 521 -3.97 21.68 21.03
C SER A 521 -4.85 21.97 22.25
N GLU A 522 -4.26 22.03 23.45
CA GLU A 522 -4.94 22.42 24.70
C GLU A 522 -5.62 23.81 24.58
N ASP A 523 -4.99 24.71 23.83
CA ASP A 523 -5.45 26.08 23.51
C ASP A 523 -6.44 26.13 22.32
N GLY A 524 -6.74 24.98 21.69
CA GLY A 524 -7.35 24.88 20.37
C GLY A 524 -6.38 25.26 19.25
N CYS A 525 -6.88 25.75 18.11
CA CYS A 525 -6.07 26.29 17.01
C CYS A 525 -6.37 27.77 16.75
N PRO A 526 -5.39 28.55 16.27
CA PRO A 526 -5.61 29.97 15.97
C PRO A 526 -6.55 30.16 14.78
N PRO A 527 -7.32 31.26 14.73
CA PRO A 527 -8.11 31.60 13.55
C PRO A 527 -7.18 32.05 12.41
N GLY A 528 -7.16 31.31 11.31
CA GLY A 528 -6.35 31.63 10.14
C GLY A 528 -6.60 30.69 8.96
N GLU A 529 -6.09 31.08 7.79
CA GLU A 529 -6.32 30.34 6.54
C GLU A 529 -5.55 29.00 6.46
N LEU A 530 -4.64 28.70 7.40
CA LEU A 530 -3.99 27.39 7.50
C LEU A 530 -4.89 26.35 8.18
N ASP A 531 -5.45 26.66 9.35
CA ASP A 531 -6.36 25.77 10.09
C ASP A 531 -7.80 25.82 9.55
N SER A 532 -8.13 26.83 8.75
CA SER A 532 -9.42 26.97 8.04
C SER A 532 -9.20 27.44 6.59
N PRO A 533 -8.67 26.56 5.71
CA PRO A 533 -8.37 26.89 4.32
C PRO A 533 -9.63 27.11 3.47
N PRO A 534 -9.53 27.86 2.35
CA PRO A 534 -10.66 28.17 1.46
C PRO A 534 -11.29 26.93 0.81
N TYR A 535 -10.55 25.83 0.75
CA TYR A 535 -11.05 24.49 0.41
C TYR A 535 -10.49 23.50 1.43
N THR A 536 -11.31 22.57 1.89
CA THR A 536 -10.90 21.49 2.80
C THR A 536 -11.20 20.16 2.12
N PRO A 537 -10.19 19.33 1.81
CA PRO A 537 -10.37 17.93 1.44
C PRO A 537 -11.26 17.20 2.45
N ALA A 538 -11.96 16.14 2.06
CA ALA A 538 -12.80 15.36 2.96
C ALA A 538 -11.97 14.44 3.88
N VAL A 539 -11.21 15.07 4.76
CA VAL A 539 -10.57 14.45 5.91
C VAL A 539 -11.64 14.10 6.93
N LEU A 540 -11.50 12.97 7.62
CA LEU A 540 -12.46 12.53 8.63
C LEU A 540 -12.65 13.61 9.73
N GLY A 541 -13.89 14.01 9.98
CA GLY A 541 -14.23 15.12 10.90
C GLY A 541 -14.25 16.50 10.24
N ASN A 542 -13.89 16.61 8.95
CA ASN A 542 -13.92 17.83 8.13
C ASN A 542 -12.99 18.97 8.59
N SER A 543 -12.02 18.72 9.47
CA SER A 543 -10.98 19.69 9.89
C SER A 543 -9.60 19.09 9.72
N LEU A 544 -8.62 19.89 9.30
CA LEU A 544 -7.22 19.44 9.19
C LEU A 544 -6.63 19.07 10.56
N SER A 545 -7.04 19.76 11.62
CA SER A 545 -6.63 19.49 13.00
C SER A 545 -7.34 18.29 13.65
N ALA A 546 -8.31 17.65 12.98
CA ALA A 546 -9.09 16.59 13.58
C ALA A 546 -8.22 15.37 13.90
N LYS A 547 -8.16 14.96 15.18
CA LYS A 547 -7.28 13.91 15.71
C LYS A 547 -5.77 14.13 15.48
N THR A 548 -5.33 15.37 15.25
CA THR A 548 -3.91 15.72 15.08
C THR A 548 -3.60 17.10 15.67
N VAL A 549 -2.43 17.66 15.37
CA VAL A 549 -2.02 19.00 15.84
C VAL A 549 -2.52 20.12 14.92
N CYS A 550 -2.41 21.37 15.35
CA CYS A 550 -2.83 22.51 14.52
C CYS A 550 -2.00 22.62 13.23
N ALA A 551 -2.66 22.93 12.12
CA ALA A 551 -2.00 23.03 10.83
C ALA A 551 -1.08 24.26 10.74
N SER A 552 -1.37 25.34 11.48
CA SER A 552 -0.42 26.46 11.64
C SER A 552 0.78 26.18 12.54
N ALA A 553 0.95 24.96 13.09
CA ALA A 553 2.07 24.69 14.00
C ALA A 553 3.41 24.85 13.27
N GLU A 554 4.36 25.50 13.93
CA GLU A 554 5.67 25.85 13.38
C GLU A 554 6.66 24.71 13.60
N GLN A 555 7.29 24.27 12.51
CA GLN A 555 8.42 23.35 12.47
C GLN A 555 9.61 24.01 11.75
N LYS A 556 10.82 23.46 11.92
CA LYS A 556 12.09 24.02 11.44
C LYS A 556 12.14 24.24 9.93
N VAL A 557 11.46 23.39 9.15
CA VAL A 557 11.45 23.45 7.68
C VAL A 557 10.24 24.21 7.13
N SER A 558 9.08 24.15 7.78
CA SER A 558 7.83 24.79 7.34
C SER A 558 6.75 24.71 8.43
N VAL A 559 5.52 25.14 8.12
CA VAL A 559 4.33 24.87 8.95
C VAL A 559 3.82 23.43 8.77
N HIS A 560 3.16 22.89 9.79
CA HIS A 560 2.61 21.54 9.80
C HIS A 560 1.61 21.27 8.66
N TYR A 561 0.87 22.30 8.21
CA TYR A 561 0.03 22.30 7.00
C TYR A 561 0.71 21.74 5.74
N ASN A 562 2.04 21.90 5.64
CA ASN A 562 2.87 21.39 4.55
C ASN A 562 3.54 20.03 4.89
N LEU A 563 3.83 19.79 6.18
CA LEU A 563 4.72 18.72 6.65
C LEU A 563 4.02 17.56 7.37
N HIS A 564 2.73 17.68 7.68
CA HIS A 564 1.94 16.67 8.40
C HIS A 564 2.09 15.26 7.83
N ASN A 565 1.79 15.08 6.53
CA ASN A 565 1.94 13.81 5.82
C ASN A 565 3.39 13.26 5.78
N LEU A 566 4.39 14.00 6.27
CA LEU A 566 5.79 13.58 6.35
C LEU A 566 6.23 13.17 7.77
N TYR A 567 5.38 13.32 8.79
CA TYR A 567 5.80 13.20 10.19
C TYR A 567 6.41 11.82 10.50
N GLY A 568 5.69 10.73 10.24
CA GLY A 568 6.18 9.36 10.40
C GLY A 568 7.35 8.99 9.46
N LEU A 569 7.50 9.65 8.32
CA LEU A 569 8.67 9.49 7.45
C LEU A 569 9.92 10.14 8.06
N MET A 570 9.79 11.34 8.64
CA MET A 570 10.90 12.05 9.28
C MET A 570 11.32 11.37 10.59
N GLU A 571 10.37 10.86 11.37
CA GLU A 571 10.63 10.02 12.53
C GLU A 571 11.31 8.70 12.15
N ALA A 572 10.83 7.99 11.13
CA ALA A 572 11.49 6.77 10.64
C ALA A 572 12.92 7.03 10.17
N LYS A 573 13.19 8.17 9.49
CA LYS A 573 14.54 8.60 9.09
C LYS A 573 15.45 8.85 10.30
N ALA A 574 14.94 9.51 11.34
CA ALA A 574 15.67 9.72 12.61
C ALA A 574 15.95 8.39 13.34
N THR A 575 14.93 7.54 13.43
CA THR A 575 14.96 6.24 14.13
C THR A 575 15.89 5.24 13.44
N ALA A 576 15.89 5.20 12.11
CA ALA A 576 16.83 4.38 11.32
C ALA A 576 18.28 4.84 11.56
N SER A 577 18.53 6.15 11.56
CA SER A 577 19.85 6.71 11.90
C SER A 577 20.28 6.33 13.31
N ALA A 578 19.36 6.35 14.28
CA ALA A 578 19.64 6.00 15.67
C ALA A 578 19.96 4.52 15.86
N LEU A 579 19.11 3.60 15.36
CA LEU A 579 19.32 2.16 15.46
C LEU A 579 20.64 1.70 14.81
N VAL A 580 21.01 2.28 13.66
CA VAL A 580 22.29 2.02 12.99
C VAL A 580 23.47 2.40 13.89
N LYS A 581 23.42 3.59 14.54
CA LYS A 581 24.47 4.07 15.46
C LYS A 581 24.55 3.26 16.76
N ILE A 582 23.42 2.76 17.26
CA ILE A 582 23.33 2.01 18.53
C ILE A 582 23.78 0.55 18.35
N ARG A 583 23.29 -0.12 17.29
CA ARG A 583 23.45 -1.58 17.13
C ARG A 583 24.51 -2.00 16.12
N GLY A 584 24.97 -1.10 15.23
CA GLY A 584 25.93 -1.42 14.17
C GLY A 584 25.42 -2.42 13.12
N LYS A 585 24.11 -2.65 13.10
CA LYS A 585 23.38 -3.67 12.33
C LYS A 585 22.22 -3.02 11.60
N ARG A 586 21.57 -3.75 10.68
CA ARG A 586 20.35 -3.28 10.01
C ARG A 586 19.29 -2.86 11.04
N PRO A 587 18.63 -1.71 10.85
CA PRO A 587 17.49 -1.34 11.67
C PRO A 587 16.32 -2.27 11.36
N PHE A 588 15.52 -2.58 12.37
CA PHE A 588 14.15 -3.06 12.19
C PHE A 588 13.21 -2.00 12.76
N ILE A 589 12.37 -1.43 11.90
CA ILE A 589 11.40 -0.39 12.26
C ILE A 589 10.09 -0.74 11.57
N ILE A 590 8.99 -0.64 12.30
CA ILE A 590 7.61 -0.73 11.79
C ILE A 590 6.89 0.57 12.17
N SER A 591 6.33 1.27 11.18
CA SER A 591 5.74 2.61 11.31
C SER A 591 4.27 2.65 10.88
N ARG A 592 3.43 3.42 11.57
CA ARG A 592 2.01 3.56 11.21
C ARG A 592 1.83 4.55 10.07
N SER A 593 2.12 5.82 10.32
CA SER A 593 2.15 6.87 9.31
C SER A 593 3.28 6.63 8.31
N THR A 594 2.99 6.85 7.03
CA THR A 594 3.91 6.59 5.91
C THR A 594 3.72 7.55 4.75
N PHE A 595 4.82 7.87 4.06
CA PHE A 595 4.84 8.69 2.84
C PHE A 595 5.77 8.03 1.79
N PRO A 596 5.71 8.38 0.50
CA PRO A 596 6.76 8.11 -0.47
C PRO A 596 8.18 8.21 0.12
N SER A 597 9.02 7.20 -0.17
CA SER A 597 10.33 6.90 0.46
C SER A 597 10.31 6.16 1.81
N GLN A 598 9.17 5.87 2.46
CA GLN A 598 9.15 5.17 3.77
C GLN A 598 9.98 3.87 3.77
N GLY A 599 9.88 3.07 2.70
CA GLY A 599 10.53 1.77 2.59
C GLY A 599 12.07 1.81 2.70
N ARG A 600 12.70 2.98 2.50
CA ARG A 600 14.14 3.20 2.78
C ARG A 600 14.48 3.10 4.27
N TYR A 601 13.50 3.21 5.16
CA TYR A 601 13.70 3.43 6.61
C TYR A 601 12.89 2.49 7.50
N SER A 602 11.65 2.14 7.12
CA SER A 602 10.80 1.22 7.90
C SER A 602 9.96 0.30 7.01
N GLY A 603 9.49 -0.80 7.61
CA GLY A 603 8.25 -1.44 7.20
C GLY A 603 7.02 -0.74 7.79
N HIS A 604 5.86 -1.38 7.64
CA HIS A 604 4.56 -0.85 8.03
C HIS A 604 3.61 -1.99 8.44
N TRP A 605 2.53 -1.67 9.15
CA TRP A 605 1.40 -2.57 9.35
C TRP A 605 0.08 -1.81 9.15
N LEU A 606 -0.93 -2.49 8.60
CA LEU A 606 -2.21 -1.89 8.17
C LEU A 606 -3.14 -1.46 9.34
N GLY A 607 -2.56 -1.08 10.48
CA GLY A 607 -3.23 -0.51 11.65
C GLY A 607 -4.27 -1.38 12.34
N ASP A 608 -5.12 -0.70 13.11
CA ASP A 608 -6.12 -1.20 14.07
C ASP A 608 -7.30 -1.95 13.40
N ASN A 609 -6.99 -3.01 12.67
CA ASN A 609 -7.98 -3.86 12.02
C ASN A 609 -8.91 -4.55 13.05
N ARG A 610 -10.04 -5.07 12.56
CA ARG A 610 -11.05 -5.76 13.39
C ARG A 610 -10.93 -7.27 13.21
N SER A 611 -11.27 -8.03 14.23
CA SER A 611 -11.31 -9.50 14.20
C SER A 611 -12.53 -10.01 13.43
N GLN A 612 -12.55 -9.74 12.12
CA GLN A 612 -13.64 -10.03 11.20
C GLN A 612 -13.12 -10.57 9.86
N TRP A 613 -13.87 -11.47 9.23
CA TRP A 613 -13.58 -11.99 7.90
C TRP A 613 -13.45 -10.89 6.83
N LYS A 614 -14.24 -9.80 6.96
CA LYS A 614 -14.15 -8.63 6.08
C LYS A 614 -12.77 -7.97 6.16
N ASP A 615 -12.20 -7.85 7.36
CA ASP A 615 -10.88 -7.25 7.60
C ASP A 615 -9.75 -8.19 7.13
N MET A 616 -9.91 -9.50 7.33
CA MET A 616 -8.99 -10.52 6.80
C MET A 616 -8.96 -10.53 5.27
N TYR A 617 -10.06 -10.20 4.60
CA TYR A 617 -10.07 -9.98 3.15
C TYR A 617 -9.32 -8.70 2.75
N TYR A 618 -9.64 -7.54 3.34
CA TYR A 618 -9.03 -6.25 2.96
C TYR A 618 -7.53 -6.15 3.29
N SER A 619 -6.98 -7.06 4.11
CA SER A 619 -5.53 -7.15 4.29
C SER A 619 -4.77 -7.43 2.98
N ILE A 620 -5.41 -8.11 2.01
CA ILE A 620 -4.79 -8.45 0.72
C ILE A 620 -4.71 -7.22 -0.20
N PRO A 621 -5.81 -6.47 -0.49
CA PRO A 621 -5.73 -5.15 -1.10
C PRO A 621 -4.71 -4.19 -0.47
N GLY A 622 -4.64 -4.13 0.87
CA GLY A 622 -3.65 -3.31 1.58
C GLY A 622 -2.22 -3.77 1.34
N LEU A 623 -1.94 -5.07 1.51
CA LEU A 623 -0.66 -5.71 1.23
C LEU A 623 -0.16 -5.42 -0.20
N LEU A 624 -1.07 -5.53 -1.17
CA LEU A 624 -0.78 -5.27 -2.59
C LEU A 624 -0.51 -3.78 -2.84
N SER A 625 -1.27 -2.88 -2.20
CA SER A 625 -1.08 -1.43 -2.32
C SER A 625 0.28 -0.97 -1.78
N PHE A 626 0.67 -1.41 -0.58
CA PHE A 626 1.99 -1.10 -0.01
C PHE A 626 3.14 -1.71 -0.80
N SER A 627 2.90 -2.82 -1.51
CA SER A 627 3.85 -3.37 -2.48
C SER A 627 4.03 -2.44 -3.70
N LEU A 628 3.00 -1.71 -4.15
CA LEU A 628 3.14 -0.64 -5.16
C LEU A 628 3.91 0.56 -4.59
N PHE A 629 3.68 0.94 -3.33
CA PHE A 629 4.30 2.10 -2.68
C PHE A 629 5.79 1.92 -2.36
N GLY A 630 6.39 0.77 -2.66
CA GLY A 630 7.79 0.48 -2.36
C GLY A 630 8.04 0.19 -0.88
N ILE A 631 7.05 -0.38 -0.18
CA ILE A 631 7.12 -0.74 1.24
C ILE A 631 6.82 -2.26 1.36
N PRO A 632 7.74 -3.14 0.93
CA PRO A 632 7.48 -4.58 0.85
C PRO A 632 7.44 -5.28 2.22
N LEU A 633 7.98 -4.67 3.28
CA LEU A 633 7.91 -5.20 4.65
C LEU A 633 6.60 -4.74 5.30
N VAL A 634 5.50 -5.39 4.92
CA VAL A 634 4.13 -5.02 5.30
C VAL A 634 3.28 -6.25 5.64
N GLY A 635 2.27 -6.06 6.49
CA GLY A 635 1.25 -7.05 6.83
C GLY A 635 0.09 -6.41 7.61
N ALA A 636 -0.95 -7.21 7.88
CA ALA A 636 -2.02 -6.84 8.82
C ALA A 636 -1.82 -7.59 10.14
N ASP A 637 -2.32 -7.05 11.24
CA ASP A 637 -2.29 -7.76 12.52
C ASP A 637 -3.15 -9.02 12.45
N ILE A 638 -2.49 -10.16 12.71
CA ILE A 638 -3.03 -11.49 12.45
C ILE A 638 -4.06 -11.86 13.52
N CYS A 639 -5.18 -12.41 13.07
CA CYS A 639 -6.42 -12.68 13.81
C CYS A 639 -7.30 -11.45 14.12
N GLY A 640 -6.75 -10.23 13.97
CA GLY A 640 -7.41 -8.94 14.15
C GLY A 640 -7.08 -8.28 15.49
N PHE A 641 -6.77 -6.98 15.49
CA PHE A 641 -6.40 -6.24 16.70
C PHE A 641 -7.59 -5.98 17.63
N SER A 642 -8.74 -5.61 17.07
CA SER A 642 -9.92 -5.16 17.82
C SER A 642 -11.12 -6.12 17.73
N GLY A 643 -11.69 -6.47 18.88
CA GLY A 643 -12.73 -7.49 19.02
C GLY A 643 -12.16 -8.91 19.23
N SER A 644 -12.81 -9.73 20.05
CA SER A 644 -12.41 -11.14 20.23
C SER A 644 -12.56 -11.95 18.93
N THR A 645 -11.45 -12.50 18.43
CA THR A 645 -11.47 -13.45 17.30
C THR A 645 -12.16 -14.78 17.63
N SER A 646 -12.52 -15.55 16.61
CA SER A 646 -12.91 -16.97 16.75
C SER A 646 -11.74 -17.89 16.43
N GLU A 647 -11.78 -19.14 16.90
CA GLU A 647 -10.74 -20.13 16.57
C GLU A 647 -10.64 -20.40 15.06
N GLU A 648 -11.77 -20.44 14.36
CA GLU A 648 -11.81 -20.62 12.91
C GLU A 648 -11.17 -19.42 12.18
N LEU A 649 -11.62 -18.19 12.50
CA LEU A 649 -11.07 -16.97 11.90
C LEU A 649 -9.58 -16.86 12.17
N CYS A 650 -9.14 -17.08 13.41
CA CYS A 650 -7.72 -17.00 13.75
C CYS A 650 -6.90 -18.11 13.07
N THR A 651 -7.45 -19.31 12.88
CA THR A 651 -6.77 -20.37 12.10
C THR A 651 -6.59 -19.97 10.63
N ARG A 652 -7.63 -19.42 9.99
CA ARG A 652 -7.54 -18.90 8.60
C ARG A 652 -6.64 -17.66 8.49
N TRP A 653 -6.65 -16.78 9.47
CA TRP A 653 -5.79 -15.58 9.47
C TRP A 653 -4.33 -15.95 9.76
N MET A 654 -4.05 -16.94 10.61
CA MET A 654 -2.70 -17.49 10.77
C MET A 654 -2.22 -18.17 9.48
N GLN A 655 -3.12 -18.83 8.73
CA GLN A 655 -2.80 -19.36 7.40
C GLN A 655 -2.41 -18.25 6.41
N LEU A 656 -3.28 -17.25 6.22
CA LEU A 656 -3.02 -16.12 5.33
C LEU A 656 -1.80 -15.28 5.78
N GLY A 657 -1.74 -14.95 7.06
CA GLY A 657 -0.74 -14.07 7.66
C GLY A 657 0.66 -14.67 7.74
N ALA A 658 0.79 -15.99 7.72
CA ALA A 658 2.07 -16.65 7.46
C ALA A 658 2.69 -16.27 6.10
N PHE A 659 1.88 -15.73 5.17
CA PHE A 659 2.30 -15.24 3.85
C PHE A 659 2.26 -13.71 3.69
N TYR A 660 2.01 -12.94 4.75
CA TYR A 660 2.39 -11.52 4.76
C TYR A 660 3.91 -11.40 4.83
N PRO A 661 4.59 -10.54 4.05
CA PRO A 661 6.03 -10.32 4.17
C PRO A 661 6.47 -9.99 5.60
N PHE A 662 5.72 -9.13 6.31
CA PHE A 662 5.81 -8.94 7.76
C PHE A 662 4.64 -9.66 8.46
N ALA A 663 4.95 -10.60 9.38
CA ALA A 663 3.95 -11.47 10.01
C ALA A 663 3.90 -11.27 11.54
N ARG A 664 2.98 -10.41 12.01
CA ARG A 664 2.70 -10.14 13.43
C ARG A 664 1.30 -10.58 13.84
N ASN A 665 1.19 -11.37 14.90
CA ASN A 665 -0.06 -11.49 15.67
C ASN A 665 -0.02 -10.45 16.79
N HIS A 666 -1.08 -9.65 16.88
CA HIS A 666 -1.24 -8.53 17.80
C HIS A 666 -2.72 -8.40 18.17
N ASN A 667 -3.02 -7.78 19.30
CA ASN A 667 -4.32 -7.84 19.96
C ASN A 667 -4.46 -6.69 20.96
N THR A 668 -5.66 -6.17 21.17
CA THR A 668 -5.92 -5.07 22.11
C THR A 668 -6.02 -5.53 23.57
N GLN A 669 -5.94 -4.60 24.53
CA GLN A 669 -5.79 -4.88 25.96
C GLN A 669 -6.92 -5.72 26.58
N ASN A 670 -8.16 -5.45 26.19
CA ASN A 670 -9.34 -5.99 26.89
C ASN A 670 -9.93 -7.24 26.21
N GLU A 671 -9.33 -7.74 25.14
CA GLU A 671 -9.80 -8.90 24.39
C GLU A 671 -9.12 -10.20 24.83
N LYS A 672 -9.76 -11.32 24.49
CA LYS A 672 -9.26 -12.67 24.79
C LYS A 672 -7.88 -12.90 24.18
N ALA A 673 -7.06 -13.71 24.84
CA ALA A 673 -5.77 -14.14 24.28
C ALA A 673 -5.99 -14.87 22.95
N GLN A 674 -5.21 -14.49 21.94
CA GLN A 674 -5.25 -15.04 20.58
C GLN A 674 -3.85 -15.37 20.04
N ASP A 675 -2.87 -15.51 20.93
CA ASP A 675 -1.64 -16.20 20.59
C ASP A 675 -1.94 -17.69 20.25
N PRO A 676 -1.12 -18.35 19.42
CA PRO A 676 -1.36 -19.74 19.05
C PRO A 676 -1.46 -20.76 20.19
N THR A 677 -1.04 -20.43 21.43
CA THR A 677 -1.13 -21.35 22.57
C THR A 677 -2.52 -21.41 23.21
N ALA A 678 -3.31 -20.32 23.06
CA ALA A 678 -4.64 -20.16 23.64
C ALA A 678 -5.75 -21.05 23.02
N PHE A 679 -5.53 -21.56 21.80
CA PHE A 679 -6.52 -22.31 21.02
C PHE A 679 -6.46 -23.83 21.23
N SER A 680 -7.44 -24.54 20.66
CA SER A 680 -7.52 -26.00 20.71
C SER A 680 -6.27 -26.69 20.12
N PRO A 681 -5.97 -27.94 20.50
CA PRO A 681 -4.84 -28.68 19.95
C PRO A 681 -4.86 -28.81 18.42
N ALA A 682 -6.04 -28.81 17.79
CA ALA A 682 -6.18 -28.90 16.34
C ALA A 682 -5.79 -27.57 15.66
N ALA A 683 -6.42 -26.47 16.08
CA ALA A 683 -6.12 -25.13 15.57
C ALA A 683 -4.64 -24.76 15.81
N ARG A 684 -4.12 -24.99 17.02
CA ARG A 684 -2.70 -24.77 17.35
C ARG A 684 -1.74 -25.59 16.48
N THR A 685 -2.13 -26.79 16.05
CA THR A 685 -1.31 -27.60 15.12
C THR A 685 -1.32 -26.97 13.72
N ALA A 686 -2.49 -26.62 13.18
CA ALA A 686 -2.58 -25.92 11.89
C ALA A 686 -1.81 -24.59 11.87
N MET A 687 -1.91 -23.79 12.94
CA MET A 687 -1.15 -22.55 13.13
C MET A 687 0.36 -22.80 13.16
N LYS A 688 0.81 -23.84 13.87
CA LYS A 688 2.23 -24.22 13.92
C LYS A 688 2.75 -24.69 12.56
N ASP A 689 1.98 -25.52 11.85
CA ASP A 689 2.43 -26.14 10.60
C ASP A 689 2.48 -25.13 9.44
N VAL A 690 1.58 -24.15 9.39
CA VAL A 690 1.69 -23.05 8.41
C VAL A 690 2.82 -22.07 8.77
N LEU A 691 3.11 -21.84 10.05
CA LEU A 691 4.33 -21.10 10.45
C LEU A 691 5.60 -21.89 10.08
N LEU A 692 5.66 -23.20 10.30
CA LEU A 692 6.79 -24.03 9.84
C LEU A 692 6.92 -24.01 8.30
N THR A 693 5.79 -23.90 7.57
CA THR A 693 5.78 -23.69 6.12
C THR A 693 6.42 -22.35 5.75
N ARG A 694 6.03 -21.23 6.38
CA ARG A 694 6.70 -19.92 6.22
C ARG A 694 8.20 -20.02 6.49
N TYR A 695 8.58 -20.63 7.60
CA TYR A 695 9.98 -20.76 8.02
C TYR A 695 10.80 -21.58 7.01
N SER A 696 10.19 -22.57 6.36
CA SER A 696 10.84 -23.32 5.27
C SER A 696 11.09 -22.47 4.01
N LEU A 697 10.29 -21.42 3.78
CA LEU A 697 10.36 -20.52 2.62
C LEU A 697 11.22 -19.26 2.83
N LEU A 698 11.82 -19.08 4.02
CA LEU A 698 12.64 -17.89 4.32
C LEU A 698 13.78 -17.63 3.32
N PRO A 699 14.53 -18.63 2.79
CA PRO A 699 15.57 -18.36 1.80
C PRO A 699 15.01 -17.75 0.50
N PHE A 700 13.81 -18.20 0.09
CA PHE A 700 13.10 -17.63 -1.06
C PHE A 700 12.58 -16.22 -0.75
N LEU A 701 11.87 -16.01 0.37
CA LEU A 701 11.36 -14.70 0.76
C LEU A 701 12.47 -13.66 0.92
N TYR A 702 13.59 -14.02 1.56
CA TYR A 702 14.77 -13.18 1.71
C TYR A 702 15.42 -12.83 0.35
N THR A 703 15.42 -13.77 -0.60
CA THR A 703 15.87 -13.49 -1.98
C THR A 703 14.93 -12.54 -2.73
N LEU A 704 13.62 -12.57 -2.44
CA LEU A 704 12.67 -11.56 -2.96
C LEU A 704 12.95 -10.17 -2.36
N PHE A 705 13.20 -10.08 -1.05
CA PHE A 705 13.60 -8.81 -0.41
C PHE A 705 14.92 -8.27 -0.96
N HIS A 706 15.89 -9.13 -1.27
CA HIS A 706 17.14 -8.72 -1.93
C HIS A 706 16.89 -8.06 -3.30
N ARG A 707 15.97 -8.61 -4.10
CA ARG A 707 15.58 -7.98 -5.38
C ARG A 707 14.79 -6.68 -5.20
N ALA A 708 13.95 -6.59 -4.18
CA ALA A 708 13.28 -5.35 -3.83
C ALA A 708 14.31 -4.26 -3.51
N HIS A 709 15.28 -4.58 -2.68
CA HIS A 709 16.37 -3.68 -2.27
C HIS A 709 17.28 -3.25 -3.44
N LEU A 710 17.65 -4.14 -4.36
CA LEU A 710 18.57 -3.82 -5.45
C LEU A 710 17.94 -3.20 -6.71
N GLN A 711 16.73 -3.62 -7.08
CA GLN A 711 16.13 -3.26 -8.37
C GLN A 711 14.66 -2.81 -8.29
N GLY A 712 14.04 -2.84 -7.11
CA GLY A 712 12.67 -2.38 -6.89
C GLY A 712 11.57 -3.39 -7.24
N ASP A 713 11.88 -4.68 -7.24
CA ASP A 713 10.86 -5.73 -7.40
C ASP A 713 9.89 -5.79 -6.21
N THR A 714 8.62 -6.11 -6.48
CA THR A 714 7.61 -6.36 -5.45
C THR A 714 7.73 -7.76 -4.83
N VAL A 715 7.60 -7.87 -3.50
CA VAL A 715 7.74 -9.14 -2.76
C VAL A 715 6.42 -9.93 -2.79
N ALA A 716 5.37 -9.40 -2.18
CA ALA A 716 3.99 -9.78 -2.52
C ALA A 716 3.59 -9.00 -3.79
N ARG A 717 2.85 -9.63 -4.71
CA ARG A 717 2.42 -8.97 -5.95
C ARG A 717 1.06 -9.49 -6.47
N PRO A 718 0.27 -8.64 -7.16
CA PRO A 718 -0.99 -9.06 -7.76
C PRO A 718 -0.70 -9.93 -9.00
N LEU A 719 -1.66 -10.76 -9.40
CA LEU A 719 -1.43 -11.74 -10.48
C LEU A 719 -1.08 -11.06 -11.82
N PHE A 720 -1.64 -9.88 -12.11
CA PHE A 720 -1.35 -9.15 -13.35
C PHE A 720 0.09 -8.64 -13.48
N PHE A 721 0.93 -8.69 -12.42
CA PHE A 721 2.37 -8.41 -12.57
C PHE A 721 3.12 -9.54 -13.29
N GLU A 722 2.58 -10.75 -13.30
CA GLU A 722 3.17 -11.94 -13.95
C GLU A 722 2.39 -12.41 -15.18
N PHE A 723 1.15 -11.94 -15.31
CA PHE A 723 0.20 -12.26 -16.36
C PHE A 723 -0.52 -11.01 -16.92
N PRO A 724 0.19 -9.90 -17.25
CA PRO A 724 -0.45 -8.63 -17.62
C PRO A 724 -1.31 -8.72 -18.89
N TRP A 725 -1.06 -9.71 -19.75
CA TRP A 725 -1.83 -10.00 -20.96
C TRP A 725 -3.20 -10.66 -20.67
N ASP A 726 -3.38 -11.20 -19.46
CA ASP A 726 -4.60 -11.87 -19.00
C ASP A 726 -5.47 -10.87 -18.21
N VAL A 727 -6.47 -10.31 -18.90
CA VAL A 727 -7.38 -9.29 -18.34
C VAL A 727 -8.19 -9.83 -17.15
N ALA A 728 -8.40 -11.15 -17.04
CA ALA A 728 -9.08 -11.73 -15.89
C ALA A 728 -8.28 -11.52 -14.58
N THR A 729 -6.96 -11.32 -14.67
CA THR A 729 -6.11 -11.07 -13.50
C THR A 729 -6.13 -9.63 -12.98
N TRP A 730 -6.72 -8.70 -13.75
CA TRP A 730 -6.69 -7.26 -13.43
C TRP A 730 -7.66 -6.88 -12.30
N GLU A 731 -8.73 -7.65 -12.10
CA GLU A 731 -9.76 -7.42 -11.06
C GLU A 731 -9.58 -8.33 -9.83
N LEU A 732 -8.46 -9.06 -9.73
CA LEU A 732 -8.21 -10.02 -8.64
C LEU A 732 -7.47 -9.41 -7.45
N ASP A 733 -8.10 -9.46 -6.28
CA ASP A 733 -7.53 -9.01 -5.01
C ASP A 733 -7.68 -10.02 -3.85
N ARG A 734 -8.16 -11.24 -4.14
CA ARG A 734 -8.34 -12.36 -3.18
C ARG A 734 -7.20 -13.38 -3.16
N GLN A 735 -6.23 -13.21 -4.06
CA GLN A 735 -5.05 -14.05 -4.23
C GLN A 735 -3.85 -13.16 -4.50
N PHE A 736 -2.66 -13.61 -4.15
CA PHE A 736 -1.42 -12.91 -4.46
C PHE A 736 -0.28 -13.90 -4.70
N LEU A 737 0.79 -13.41 -5.33
CA LEU A 737 2.02 -14.15 -5.55
C LEU A 737 3.11 -13.68 -4.59
N TRP A 738 3.93 -14.60 -4.11
CA TRP A 738 5.28 -14.29 -3.64
C TRP A 738 6.25 -14.37 -4.81
N GLY A 739 6.79 -13.20 -5.19
CA GLY A 739 7.56 -13.04 -6.42
C GLY A 739 6.77 -13.53 -7.62
N ARG A 740 7.43 -14.29 -8.50
CA ARG A 740 6.83 -14.79 -9.75
C ARG A 740 6.35 -16.25 -9.71
N SER A 741 6.50 -16.91 -8.57
CA SER A 741 6.63 -18.38 -8.53
C SER A 741 5.74 -19.10 -7.52
N LEU A 742 5.18 -18.43 -6.50
CA LEU A 742 4.35 -19.07 -5.47
C LEU A 742 3.02 -18.32 -5.33
N LEU A 743 1.92 -18.96 -5.72
CA LEU A 743 0.55 -18.44 -5.63
C LEU A 743 -0.11 -18.84 -4.32
N VAL A 744 -0.61 -17.87 -3.58
CA VAL A 744 -1.32 -18.04 -2.31
C VAL A 744 -2.81 -17.88 -2.53
N THR A 745 -3.60 -18.90 -2.18
CA THR A 745 -5.08 -18.89 -2.29
C THR A 745 -5.73 -19.18 -0.93
N PRO A 746 -6.03 -18.14 -0.13
CA PRO A 746 -6.60 -18.26 1.21
C PRO A 746 -8.11 -18.49 1.20
N VAL A 747 -8.62 -19.17 2.24
CA VAL A 747 -10.05 -19.16 2.56
C VAL A 747 -10.38 -17.86 3.28
N LEU A 748 -11.33 -17.09 2.73
CA LEU A 748 -11.72 -15.76 3.22
C LEU A 748 -13.18 -15.71 3.74
N GLU A 749 -13.82 -16.85 3.92
CA GLU A 749 -15.24 -16.98 4.29
C GLU A 749 -15.43 -18.01 5.41
N PRO A 750 -16.39 -17.80 6.36
CA PRO A 750 -16.64 -18.72 7.47
C PRO A 750 -17.37 -19.99 7.05
N GLY A 751 -17.06 -21.10 7.71
CA GLY A 751 -17.76 -22.38 7.61
C GLY A 751 -17.46 -23.18 6.34
N VAL A 752 -16.42 -22.82 5.57
CA VAL A 752 -16.10 -23.48 4.29
C VAL A 752 -14.83 -24.35 4.36
N ASP A 753 -14.92 -25.48 3.67
CA ASP A 753 -13.90 -26.52 3.51
C ASP A 753 -13.18 -26.46 2.15
N SER A 754 -13.44 -25.41 1.38
CA SER A 754 -13.04 -25.28 -0.01
C SER A 754 -13.06 -23.82 -0.48
N VAL A 755 -12.20 -23.47 -1.43
CA VAL A 755 -12.04 -22.12 -1.98
C VAL A 755 -12.10 -22.16 -3.50
N THR A 756 -12.63 -21.12 -4.14
CA THR A 756 -12.52 -20.95 -5.60
C THR A 756 -11.54 -19.82 -5.89
N GLY A 757 -10.45 -20.14 -6.59
CA GLY A 757 -9.41 -19.17 -6.96
C GLY A 757 -9.10 -19.23 -8.45
N TYR A 758 -8.67 -18.11 -9.01
CA TYR A 758 -8.17 -18.07 -10.38
C TYR A 758 -6.78 -18.70 -10.44
N ILE A 759 -6.59 -19.64 -11.36
CA ILE A 759 -5.29 -20.20 -11.69
C ILE A 759 -4.95 -19.72 -13.11
N PRO A 760 -3.94 -18.84 -13.29
CA PRO A 760 -3.54 -18.35 -14.60
C PRO A 760 -3.06 -19.48 -15.53
N GLN A 761 -3.12 -19.26 -16.84
CA GLN A 761 -2.76 -20.26 -17.85
C GLN A 761 -1.35 -20.85 -17.64
N GLY A 762 -1.24 -22.18 -17.64
CA GLY A 762 0.02 -22.93 -17.54
C GLY A 762 -0.05 -24.10 -16.57
N MET A 763 1.08 -24.78 -16.41
CA MET A 763 1.26 -25.80 -15.38
C MET A 763 1.54 -25.15 -14.01
N TRP A 764 0.87 -25.68 -12.99
CA TRP A 764 1.07 -25.33 -11.58
C TRP A 764 1.21 -26.62 -10.76
N TYR A 765 1.95 -26.55 -9.66
CA TYR A 765 2.19 -27.70 -8.78
C TYR A 765 1.78 -27.35 -7.36
N ASP A 766 0.94 -28.17 -6.73
CA ASP A 766 0.68 -28.03 -5.29
C ASP A 766 2.02 -28.10 -4.52
N PHE A 767 2.26 -27.10 -3.67
CA PHE A 767 3.50 -26.95 -2.91
C PHE A 767 3.79 -28.15 -2.00
N TYR A 768 2.75 -28.78 -1.43
CA TYR A 768 2.90 -29.80 -0.39
C TYR A 768 3.17 -31.19 -0.95
N THR A 769 2.51 -31.56 -2.06
CA THR A 769 2.61 -32.90 -2.66
C THR A 769 3.38 -32.93 -3.97
N GLY A 770 3.56 -31.79 -4.65
CA GLY A 770 4.11 -31.71 -6.01
C GLY A 770 3.16 -32.18 -7.11
N SER A 771 1.88 -32.41 -6.80
CA SER A 771 0.85 -32.82 -7.77
C SER A 771 0.50 -31.69 -8.72
N SER A 772 0.38 -31.98 -10.01
CA SER A 772 0.25 -30.95 -11.06
C SER A 772 -1.20 -30.64 -11.45
N VAL A 773 -1.51 -29.35 -11.59
CA VAL A 773 -2.71 -28.80 -12.24
C VAL A 773 -2.28 -28.15 -13.56
N ASN A 774 -2.92 -28.50 -14.67
CA ASN A 774 -2.77 -27.80 -15.94
C ASN A 774 -3.97 -26.89 -16.14
N SER A 775 -3.80 -25.57 -16.05
CA SER A 775 -4.90 -24.62 -16.19
C SER A 775 -4.87 -23.90 -17.54
N SER A 776 -6.08 -23.68 -18.06
CA SER A 776 -6.36 -22.86 -19.23
C SER A 776 -6.42 -21.35 -18.94
N GLY A 777 -6.35 -20.93 -17.67
CA GLY A 777 -6.67 -19.56 -17.22
C GLY A 777 -8.10 -19.52 -16.70
N GLU A 778 -8.35 -20.12 -15.54
CA GLU A 778 -9.72 -20.39 -15.08
C GLU A 778 -9.90 -20.36 -13.55
N MET A 779 -11.16 -20.20 -13.12
CA MET A 779 -11.56 -20.28 -11.71
C MET A 779 -11.71 -21.75 -11.29
N LEU A 780 -10.76 -22.27 -10.49
CA LEU A 780 -10.78 -23.63 -9.98
C LEU A 780 -11.25 -23.68 -8.53
N LYS A 781 -12.23 -24.55 -8.24
CA LYS A 781 -12.62 -24.89 -6.87
C LYS A 781 -11.68 -25.94 -6.30
N MET A 782 -10.95 -25.57 -5.26
CA MET A 782 -9.93 -26.38 -4.58
C MET A 782 -10.40 -26.79 -3.18
N SER A 783 -9.93 -27.95 -2.70
CA SER A 783 -10.15 -28.39 -1.33
C SER A 783 -9.31 -27.56 -0.37
N ALA A 784 -9.90 -27.10 0.73
CA ALA A 784 -9.27 -26.26 1.73
C ALA A 784 -9.89 -26.53 3.12
N PRO A 785 -9.71 -27.73 3.71
CA PRO A 785 -10.13 -28.00 5.07
C PRO A 785 -9.44 -27.04 6.06
N LEU A 786 -9.90 -26.99 7.32
CA LEU A 786 -9.51 -25.93 8.27
C LEU A 786 -7.99 -25.86 8.50
N GLU A 787 -7.31 -27.00 8.44
CA GLU A 787 -5.87 -27.15 8.59
C GLU A 787 -5.03 -26.81 7.34
N HIS A 788 -5.65 -26.65 6.17
CA HIS A 788 -4.93 -26.52 4.88
C HIS A 788 -5.13 -25.15 4.20
N LEU A 789 -4.03 -24.61 3.66
CA LEU A 789 -3.96 -23.43 2.80
C LEU A 789 -3.53 -23.86 1.39
N ASN A 790 -4.18 -23.35 0.34
CA ASN A 790 -3.80 -23.67 -1.02
C ASN A 790 -2.59 -22.84 -1.47
N LEU A 791 -1.48 -23.53 -1.77
CA LEU A 791 -0.21 -22.96 -2.23
C LEU A 791 0.23 -23.65 -3.52
N HIS A 792 0.45 -22.88 -4.59
CA HIS A 792 0.81 -23.45 -5.89
C HIS A 792 2.11 -22.84 -6.45
N ILE A 793 3.04 -23.70 -6.85
CA ILE A 793 4.30 -23.32 -7.51
C ILE A 793 4.08 -23.27 -9.03
N ARG A 794 4.44 -22.14 -9.65
CA ARG A 794 4.38 -21.93 -11.12
C ARG A 794 5.45 -22.76 -11.82
N GLU A 795 5.13 -23.36 -12.97
CA GLU A 795 6.10 -24.06 -13.80
C GLU A 795 7.33 -23.23 -14.16
N GLY A 796 8.46 -23.90 -14.40
CA GLY A 796 9.73 -23.24 -14.72
C GLY A 796 10.43 -22.58 -13.53
N SER A 797 9.97 -22.79 -12.29
CA SER A 797 10.52 -22.17 -11.08
C SER A 797 11.40 -23.12 -10.27
N ILE A 798 12.48 -22.60 -9.67
CA ILE A 798 13.24 -23.29 -8.63
C ILE A 798 13.20 -22.46 -7.34
N LEU A 799 12.64 -23.03 -6.27
CA LEU A 799 12.49 -22.36 -4.98
C LEU A 799 13.56 -22.87 -4.00
N PRO A 800 14.42 -22.00 -3.45
CA PRO A 800 15.25 -22.35 -2.31
C PRO A 800 14.40 -22.37 -1.03
N THR A 801 14.40 -23.51 -0.36
CA THR A 801 13.75 -23.74 0.93
C THR A 801 14.75 -24.27 1.94
N GLN A 802 14.36 -24.35 3.21
CA GLN A 802 15.20 -24.88 4.29
C GLN A 802 14.37 -25.79 5.19
N LYS A 803 15.00 -26.69 5.94
CA LYS A 803 14.29 -27.40 7.02
C LYS A 803 14.01 -26.37 8.14
N PRO A 804 12.74 -26.12 8.51
CA PRO A 804 12.39 -25.08 9.47
C PRO A 804 12.82 -25.43 10.91
N GLY A 805 13.14 -24.39 11.68
CA GLY A 805 13.24 -24.40 13.14
C GLY A 805 12.15 -23.53 13.78
N ILE A 806 12.31 -23.22 15.08
CA ILE A 806 11.41 -22.31 15.81
C ILE A 806 11.88 -20.84 15.85
N THR A 807 13.09 -20.57 15.34
CA THR A 807 13.64 -19.22 15.07
C THR A 807 14.34 -19.22 13.71
N THR A 808 14.60 -18.06 13.12
CA THR A 808 15.38 -17.97 11.88
C THR A 808 16.81 -18.45 12.12
N GLU A 809 17.39 -18.18 13.28
CA GLU A 809 18.73 -18.62 13.69
C GLU A 809 18.87 -20.16 13.64
N VAL A 810 17.92 -20.89 14.23
CA VAL A 810 17.87 -22.37 14.17
C VAL A 810 17.57 -22.86 12.75
N THR A 811 16.80 -22.09 11.96
CA THR A 811 16.45 -22.44 10.57
C THR A 811 17.66 -22.33 9.65
N GLN A 812 18.39 -21.20 9.70
CA GLN A 812 19.57 -20.92 8.87
C GLN A 812 20.70 -21.94 9.09
N GLY A 813 20.80 -22.54 10.28
CA GLY A 813 21.75 -23.62 10.59
C GLY A 813 21.39 -24.99 10.02
N ASN A 814 20.17 -25.20 9.48
CA ASN A 814 19.80 -26.47 8.85
C ASN A 814 20.20 -26.52 7.35
N PRO A 815 20.31 -27.73 6.75
CA PRO A 815 20.47 -27.86 5.31
C PRO A 815 19.31 -27.25 4.51
N LEU A 816 19.67 -26.60 3.40
CA LEU A 816 18.77 -26.14 2.35
C LEU A 816 18.18 -27.32 1.57
N ARG A 817 17.03 -27.08 0.96
CA ARG A 817 16.30 -27.97 0.07
C ARG A 817 15.85 -27.18 -1.14
N LEU A 818 15.99 -27.73 -2.35
CA LEU A 818 15.54 -27.06 -3.57
C LEU A 818 14.32 -27.77 -4.15
N ILE A 819 13.24 -27.02 -4.40
CA ILE A 819 12.05 -27.51 -5.11
C ILE A 819 12.11 -27.01 -6.54
N VAL A 820 12.13 -27.93 -7.51
CA VAL A 820 12.20 -27.67 -8.95
C VAL A 820 10.83 -27.98 -9.55
N ALA A 821 10.04 -26.96 -9.88
CA ALA A 821 8.83 -27.10 -10.68
C ALA A 821 9.22 -27.05 -12.17
N LEU A 822 9.29 -28.21 -12.83
CA LEU A 822 9.63 -28.27 -14.25
C LEU A 822 8.56 -27.57 -15.10
N SER A 823 9.00 -26.95 -16.20
CA SER A 823 8.12 -26.55 -17.28
C SER A 823 7.67 -27.75 -18.11
N SER A 824 6.61 -27.54 -18.88
CA SER A 824 6.22 -28.29 -20.09
C SER A 824 7.40 -28.63 -21.04
N HIS A 825 8.49 -27.87 -20.99
CA HIS A 825 9.71 -28.06 -21.80
C HIS A 825 10.87 -28.71 -21.02
N ALA A 826 10.61 -29.24 -19.82
CA ALA A 826 11.60 -29.78 -18.87
C ALA A 826 12.72 -28.79 -18.53
N THR A 827 12.36 -27.52 -18.36
CA THR A 827 13.26 -26.43 -17.90
C THR A 827 12.77 -25.82 -16.60
N ALA A 828 13.68 -25.25 -15.81
CA ALA A 828 13.34 -24.45 -14.63
C ALA A 828 14.50 -23.51 -14.25
N TRP A 829 14.21 -22.40 -13.59
CA TRP A 829 15.20 -21.42 -13.15
C TRP A 829 14.88 -20.89 -11.75
N GLY A 830 15.93 -20.64 -10.95
CA GLY A 830 15.83 -19.95 -9.66
C GLY A 830 17.15 -19.33 -9.23
N ASP A 831 17.11 -18.66 -8.09
CA ASP A 831 18.26 -18.00 -7.47
C ASP A 831 18.15 -18.03 -5.94
N LEU A 832 19.27 -17.79 -5.28
CA LEU A 832 19.37 -17.64 -3.84
C LEU A 832 20.41 -16.55 -3.50
N PHE A 833 19.98 -15.54 -2.76
CA PHE A 833 20.85 -14.60 -2.06
C PHE A 833 21.08 -15.08 -0.61
N TRP A 834 22.33 -15.05 -0.15
CA TRP A 834 22.69 -15.49 1.19
C TRP A 834 23.83 -14.65 1.79
N ASP A 835 23.62 -14.08 2.97
CA ASP A 835 24.64 -13.38 3.76
C ASP A 835 24.49 -13.76 5.25
N ASP A 836 25.01 -12.95 6.17
CA ASP A 836 24.90 -13.21 7.62
C ASP A 836 23.51 -12.91 8.21
N GLY A 837 22.59 -12.32 7.43
CA GLY A 837 21.24 -12.01 7.86
C GLY A 837 21.07 -10.70 8.64
N GLU A 838 22.11 -9.92 8.95
CA GLU A 838 21.94 -8.72 9.79
C GLU A 838 22.95 -7.57 9.61
N SER A 839 24.11 -7.80 8.98
CA SER A 839 25.12 -6.75 8.79
C SER A 839 24.67 -5.65 7.82
N LEU A 840 25.16 -4.45 8.07
CA LEU A 840 24.99 -3.30 7.19
C LEU A 840 25.78 -3.47 5.88
N ASP A 841 25.17 -3.06 4.77
CA ASP A 841 25.79 -2.92 3.44
C ASP A 841 26.52 -4.20 2.96
N THR A 842 25.94 -5.38 3.20
CA THR A 842 26.55 -6.68 2.84
C THR A 842 26.75 -6.81 1.34
N PHE A 843 25.84 -6.27 0.52
CA PHE A 843 25.95 -6.27 -0.93
C PHE A 843 27.09 -5.37 -1.40
N GLU A 844 27.12 -4.11 -0.94
CA GLU A 844 28.10 -3.08 -1.28
C GLU A 844 29.52 -3.48 -0.88
N LYS A 845 29.66 -4.19 0.24
CA LYS A 845 30.94 -4.71 0.76
C LYS A 845 31.35 -6.05 0.15
N GLY A 846 30.50 -6.68 -0.66
CA GLY A 846 30.74 -8.02 -1.23
C GLY A 846 30.64 -9.17 -0.23
N ASN A 847 30.08 -8.95 0.97
CA ASN A 847 29.95 -9.92 2.05
C ASN A 847 28.70 -10.81 1.92
N TYR A 848 28.43 -11.29 0.71
CA TYR A 848 27.28 -12.14 0.40
C TYR A 848 27.67 -13.28 -0.55
N SER A 849 26.74 -14.19 -0.76
CA SER A 849 26.79 -15.23 -1.78
C SER A 849 25.54 -15.12 -2.66
N TYR A 850 25.70 -15.34 -3.95
CA TYR A 850 24.59 -15.34 -4.90
C TYR A 850 24.75 -16.51 -5.87
N VAL A 851 23.74 -17.39 -5.86
CA VAL A 851 23.77 -18.68 -6.57
C VAL A 851 22.57 -18.74 -7.49
N VAL A 852 22.79 -19.14 -8.74
CA VAL A 852 21.74 -19.34 -9.74
C VAL A 852 21.58 -20.83 -10.00
N PHE A 853 20.32 -21.28 -9.99
CA PHE A 853 19.90 -22.63 -10.28
C PHE A 853 19.22 -22.67 -11.65
N ASN A 854 19.56 -23.66 -12.46
CA ASN A 854 18.99 -23.84 -13.80
C ASN A 854 18.76 -25.33 -14.07
N VAL A 855 17.73 -25.65 -14.84
CA VAL A 855 17.47 -26.99 -15.38
C VAL A 855 17.29 -26.88 -16.88
N THR A 856 18.07 -27.68 -17.61
CA THR A 856 17.96 -27.87 -19.06
C THR A 856 18.39 -29.30 -19.41
N GLN A 857 17.71 -29.94 -20.37
CA GLN A 857 18.12 -31.26 -20.91
C GLN A 857 18.33 -32.35 -19.85
N ASN A 858 17.41 -32.46 -18.87
CA ASN A 858 17.49 -33.38 -17.73
C ASN A 858 18.74 -33.21 -16.83
N ILE A 859 19.34 -32.02 -16.82
CA ILE A 859 20.45 -31.66 -15.94
C ILE A 859 20.05 -30.42 -15.14
N PHE A 860 20.02 -30.55 -13.82
CA PHE A 860 20.08 -29.45 -12.88
C PHE A 860 21.54 -28.97 -12.72
N THR A 861 21.75 -27.65 -12.69
CA THR A 861 23.04 -27.02 -12.40
C THR A 861 22.89 -25.92 -11.35
N SER A 862 23.70 -25.99 -10.29
CA SER A 862 23.96 -24.90 -9.36
C SER A 862 25.21 -24.13 -9.82
N THR A 863 25.08 -22.83 -10.06
CA THR A 863 26.17 -21.94 -10.47
C THR A 863 26.34 -20.82 -9.46
N VAL A 864 27.46 -20.83 -8.74
CA VAL A 864 27.83 -19.79 -7.78
C VAL A 864 28.39 -18.60 -8.56
N LEU A 865 27.69 -17.46 -8.54
CA LEU A 865 28.10 -16.22 -9.22
C LEU A 865 28.92 -15.32 -8.30
N HIS A 866 28.63 -15.33 -7.00
CA HIS A 866 29.43 -14.69 -5.96
C HIS A 866 29.39 -15.54 -4.69
N ALA A 867 30.44 -15.47 -3.85
CA ALA A 867 30.59 -16.31 -2.67
C ALA A 867 31.24 -15.57 -1.49
N SER A 868 30.71 -15.82 -0.29
CA SER A 868 31.23 -15.37 1.00
C SER A 868 31.49 -16.56 1.92
N ALA A 869 32.15 -16.30 3.06
CA ALA A 869 32.38 -17.32 4.09
C ALA A 869 31.07 -17.95 4.61
N GLU A 870 29.95 -17.23 4.56
CA GLU A 870 28.67 -17.68 5.10
C GLU A 870 28.08 -18.86 4.31
N ALA A 871 28.26 -18.91 2.99
CA ALA A 871 27.86 -20.06 2.18
C ALA A 871 28.73 -21.32 2.40
N THR A 872 29.85 -21.22 3.12
CA THR A 872 30.63 -22.41 3.54
C THR A 872 30.00 -23.13 4.72
N LYS A 873 29.20 -22.41 5.55
CA LYS A 873 28.52 -22.93 6.75
C LYS A 873 27.24 -23.68 6.42
N VAL A 874 26.70 -23.52 5.20
CA VAL A 874 25.40 -24.05 4.77
C VAL A 874 25.58 -25.09 3.66
N THR A 875 24.78 -26.15 3.72
CA THR A 875 24.74 -27.22 2.70
C THR A 875 23.35 -27.35 2.08
N ILE A 876 23.28 -27.82 0.84
CA ILE A 876 22.06 -28.27 0.17
C ILE A 876 21.96 -29.78 0.39
N GLY A 877 20.93 -30.21 1.13
CA GLY A 877 20.72 -31.59 1.53
C GLY A 877 19.78 -32.39 0.63
N THR A 878 18.78 -31.73 0.04
CA THR A 878 17.72 -32.38 -0.75
C THR A 878 17.40 -31.58 -2.02
N LEU A 879 17.10 -32.28 -3.11
CA LEU A 879 16.53 -31.72 -4.33
C LEU A 879 15.28 -32.53 -4.72
N SER A 880 14.13 -31.85 -4.83
CA SER A 880 12.87 -32.44 -5.28
C SER A 880 12.48 -31.82 -6.62
N ILE A 881 12.10 -32.65 -7.60
CA ILE A 881 11.75 -32.25 -8.96
C ILE A 881 10.32 -32.72 -9.25
N PHE A 882 9.42 -31.77 -9.52
CA PHE A 882 8.01 -31.99 -9.81
C PHE A 882 7.76 -32.02 -11.32
N GLY A 883 6.75 -32.77 -11.76
CA GLY A 883 6.36 -32.87 -13.18
C GLY A 883 7.26 -33.74 -14.05
N MET A 884 8.08 -34.60 -13.43
CA MET A 884 8.97 -35.52 -14.15
C MET A 884 8.17 -36.66 -14.79
N GLN A 885 7.88 -36.55 -16.09
CA GLN A 885 6.93 -37.41 -16.81
C GLN A 885 7.23 -38.92 -16.83
N LYS A 886 8.45 -39.34 -16.47
CA LYS A 886 8.87 -40.75 -16.41
C LYS A 886 9.87 -40.95 -15.25
N PRO A 887 9.83 -42.08 -14.53
CA PRO A 887 10.89 -42.41 -13.57
C PRO A 887 12.23 -42.55 -14.30
N PRO A 888 13.32 -41.98 -13.77
CA PRO A 888 14.65 -42.14 -14.35
C PRO A 888 15.18 -43.55 -14.08
N SER A 889 16.05 -44.03 -14.97
CA SER A 889 16.81 -45.27 -14.78
C SER A 889 17.90 -45.11 -13.71
N LYS A 890 18.46 -43.90 -13.58
CA LYS A 890 19.45 -43.52 -12.57
C LYS A 890 19.56 -42.00 -12.43
N VAL A 891 20.12 -41.56 -11.30
CA VAL A 891 20.42 -40.15 -10.99
C VAL A 891 21.91 -40.01 -10.68
N LEU A 892 22.57 -39.02 -11.27
CA LEU A 892 24.01 -38.76 -11.13
C LEU A 892 24.26 -37.38 -10.53
N LEU A 893 24.82 -37.31 -9.32
CA LEU A 893 25.35 -36.09 -8.70
C LEU A 893 26.83 -35.95 -9.04
N ASN A 894 27.22 -34.90 -9.77
CA ASN A 894 28.60 -34.69 -10.27
C ASN A 894 29.19 -35.95 -10.96
N GLY A 895 28.34 -36.73 -11.65
CA GLY A 895 28.70 -37.99 -12.32
C GLY A 895 28.70 -39.25 -11.45
N GLN A 896 28.49 -39.15 -10.13
CA GLN A 896 28.36 -40.29 -9.22
C GLN A 896 26.90 -40.66 -8.98
N GLU A 897 26.58 -41.95 -8.99
CA GLU A 897 25.20 -42.42 -8.82
C GLU A 897 24.66 -42.18 -7.40
N LYS A 898 23.43 -41.69 -7.28
CA LYS A 898 22.74 -41.40 -6.03
C LYS A 898 21.39 -42.15 -5.96
N PRO A 899 21.01 -42.67 -4.78
CA PRO A 899 19.66 -43.19 -4.58
C PRO A 899 18.64 -42.05 -4.66
N PHE A 900 17.44 -42.37 -5.13
CA PHE A 900 16.33 -41.45 -5.27
C PHE A 900 15.01 -42.15 -4.91
N SER A 901 13.98 -41.38 -4.59
CA SER A 901 12.59 -41.83 -4.60
C SER A 901 11.86 -41.16 -5.77
N TYR A 902 10.94 -41.89 -6.40
CA TYR A 902 10.04 -41.38 -7.42
C TYR A 902 8.61 -41.78 -7.06
N LEU A 903 7.67 -40.84 -7.14
CA LEU A 903 6.27 -41.03 -6.78
C LEU A 903 5.37 -41.01 -8.02
N ASP A 904 4.22 -41.70 -7.95
CA ASP A 904 3.26 -41.81 -9.06
C ASP A 904 2.73 -40.44 -9.55
N ASN A 905 2.73 -39.42 -8.68
CA ASN A 905 2.40 -38.04 -9.04
C ASN A 905 3.56 -37.25 -9.70
N GLN A 906 4.54 -37.95 -10.29
CA GLN A 906 5.64 -37.38 -11.08
C GLN A 906 6.65 -36.55 -10.27
N VAL A 907 6.82 -36.88 -8.98
CA VAL A 907 7.80 -36.25 -8.09
C VAL A 907 9.02 -37.16 -7.92
N LEU A 908 10.18 -36.70 -8.39
CA LEU A 908 11.49 -37.26 -8.05
C LEU A 908 12.04 -36.54 -6.81
N THR A 909 12.64 -37.25 -5.85
CA THR A 909 13.39 -36.64 -4.74
C THR A 909 14.73 -37.34 -4.53
N VAL A 910 15.77 -36.53 -4.36
CA VAL A 910 17.16 -36.96 -4.13
C VAL A 910 17.65 -36.35 -2.83
N SER A 911 17.95 -37.19 -1.86
CA SER A 911 18.41 -36.80 -0.52
C SER A 911 19.93 -36.98 -0.36
N ASP A 912 20.44 -36.55 0.79
CA ASP A 912 21.83 -36.73 1.21
C ASP A 912 22.84 -36.25 0.16
N LEU A 913 22.53 -35.10 -0.45
CA LEU A 913 23.37 -34.45 -1.45
C LEU A 913 24.68 -33.95 -0.82
N GLY A 914 24.58 -33.22 0.30
CA GLY A 914 25.72 -32.76 1.10
C GLY A 914 26.57 -31.67 0.45
N MET A 915 26.08 -31.01 -0.60
CA MET A 915 26.84 -30.01 -1.34
C MET A 915 26.89 -28.68 -0.58
N SER A 916 28.08 -28.07 -0.42
CA SER A 916 28.17 -26.72 0.16
C SER A 916 27.54 -25.68 -0.79
N LEU A 917 26.83 -24.69 -0.23
CA LEU A 917 26.29 -23.56 -1.01
C LEU A 917 27.41 -22.76 -1.71
N SER A 918 28.63 -22.78 -1.18
CA SER A 918 29.82 -22.15 -1.77
C SER A 918 30.37 -22.85 -3.03
N GLN A 919 29.82 -24.00 -3.45
CA GLN A 919 30.33 -24.79 -4.58
C GLN A 919 29.24 -25.11 -5.60
N GLY A 920 29.56 -24.89 -6.89
CA GLY A 920 28.71 -25.31 -8.00
C GLY A 920 28.67 -26.83 -8.14
N PHE A 921 27.53 -27.37 -8.59
CA PHE A 921 27.33 -28.81 -8.78
C PHE A 921 26.28 -29.08 -9.86
N SER A 922 26.29 -30.29 -10.42
CA SER A 922 25.27 -30.77 -11.35
C SER A 922 24.60 -32.04 -10.86
N LEU A 923 23.31 -32.17 -11.15
CA LEU A 923 22.52 -33.37 -10.90
C LEU A 923 21.76 -33.73 -12.18
N GLN A 924 22.07 -34.89 -12.75
CA GLN A 924 21.51 -35.39 -14.01
C GLN A 924 20.61 -36.59 -13.77
N TRP A 925 19.49 -36.68 -14.50
CA TRP A 925 18.63 -37.86 -14.55
C TRP A 925 18.54 -38.43 -15.98
N LEU A 926 18.49 -39.76 -16.08
CA LEU A 926 18.65 -40.51 -17.34
C LEU A 926 17.57 -41.58 -17.53
#